data_AF-A0A9J7Z7C8-F1
#
_entry.id   AF-A0A9J7Z7C8-F1
#
_cell.length_a   1.000
_cell.length_b   1.000
_cell.length_c   1.000
_cell.angle_alpha   90.00
_cell.angle_beta   90.00
_cell.angle_gamma   90.00
#
_symmetry.space_group_name_H-M   'P 1'
#
loop_
_entity.id
_entity.type
_entity.pdbx_description
1 polymer ?
#
loop_
_entity_poly.entity_id
_entity_poly.type
_entity_poly.pdbx_seq_one_letter_code
_entity_poly.pdbx_strand_id
1 'polypeptide(L)'
;MIASHLLAYYFTELHHDHVQKVDKFLYHMRLSDENLMDVSKRFRREMDKGLGRDTNPTAAVKMLPTFVRSTPDGTETGDFLALDLGGTNFRVLLVRVSGNGKQKVEMENQIYAIPENIMRGSGTELFDHIAECLANFLEKLGIKDKKLPLGFTFSFPCLQTKLDESFLVSWTKGFKASGVEGRDVVGLLRKAIKKRGDFDIDIVAVINDTVGTMMTCGYDDHHCEIGLIVGTGTNACYMEEMRHLELVDGDEGRMCVNMEWGAFGDDGSLDDIRTEFDREIDAGSLNPGKQLFEKMISGMYIGELVRLILVKMAKDGLLFQGHTTPDLLTTGHFQTSFVSAIENRKNNEGLASAEQVLRELGLDPSPEDCVATQRVCQIVSTRAAHLCAATLAAVLRQIRDNKATERLRTTVGVDGSVYKNHPQFARRLNKMVRLLVPDCDVRFLRSEDGSGKGAAMVTAVAYRLAKQHAERQRILNTLRLNRDQLLEVKKRMEEEMNRGLAKKTHATATVKMLPTFVRSTPDGTERGDFLALDLGGTNFRVLLVRVRSGKRRSVEMHNKIYTIPQDITQGTGEEVPIVVLCCPLYSHLSSSQGILIKWTKGFKASGCEGEDVATLLKDAIHRSEDFDLDVVAVVNDTVGTMMTCGYEDPQCEVGLIVGTGTNACYMEEMSNVELVDGDEGRMCVNMEWGAFGDRGELDDLCTEFDRAVDDQSTYPGKQRYEKMISGMYLGEIVRNVLLDFTAKGLLFRGKLSERLKTRGIFETKFLSQIESDRLALRQVRSILQHLGLTSSTCDDSILVKEVCSVVSKRAAQLCGAGLSAVVDKIRLNRDLEKLSITVGVDGTLYKLHPHFATIMRETLKDLAPNCEVTLVQSEDGSGKGAALITAVACRLRDAGK
;
A
#
# COMPACT_ATOMS: atom_id res chain seq x y z
N MET A 1 -34.64 70.10 3.61
CA MET A 1 -35.00 68.67 3.63
C MET A 1 -35.56 68.17 2.28
N ILE A 2 -36.53 68.83 1.64
CA ILE A 2 -37.07 68.38 0.34
C ILE A 2 -36.03 68.47 -0.80
N ALA A 3 -35.24 69.56 -0.88
CA ALA A 3 -34.15 69.68 -1.85
C ALA A 3 -33.04 68.63 -1.64
N SER A 4 -32.76 68.27 -0.39
CA SER A 4 -31.78 67.24 0.01
C SER A 4 -32.21 65.83 -0.44
N HIS A 5 -33.51 65.52 -0.30
CA HIS A 5 -34.09 64.26 -0.75
C HIS A 5 -34.25 64.16 -2.27
N LEU A 6 -34.57 65.26 -2.95
CA LEU A 6 -34.61 65.32 -4.42
C LEU A 6 -33.21 65.17 -5.03
N LEU A 7 -32.18 65.82 -4.46
CA LEU A 7 -30.79 65.60 -4.87
C LEU A 7 -30.38 64.15 -4.63
N ALA A 8 -30.65 63.58 -3.46
CA ALA A 8 -30.32 62.18 -3.18
C ALA A 8 -31.03 61.20 -4.13
N TYR A 9 -32.31 61.44 -4.46
CA TYR A 9 -33.09 60.65 -5.42
C TYR A 9 -32.54 60.79 -6.86
N TYR A 10 -32.22 62.01 -7.29
CA TYR A 10 -31.67 62.28 -8.62
C TYR A 10 -30.27 61.67 -8.79
N PHE A 11 -29.41 61.76 -7.77
CA PHE A 11 -28.12 61.05 -7.75
C PHE A 11 -28.31 59.52 -7.77
N THR A 12 -29.32 58.96 -7.08
CA THR A 12 -29.58 57.51 -7.12
C THR A 12 -30.09 57.03 -8.49
N GLU A 13 -30.94 57.80 -9.19
CA GLU A 13 -31.37 57.47 -10.56
C GLU A 13 -30.23 57.61 -11.59
N LEU A 14 -29.40 58.66 -11.49
CA LEU A 14 -28.22 58.85 -12.36
C LEU A 14 -27.16 57.76 -12.18
N HIS A 15 -26.91 57.34 -10.94
CA HIS A 15 -26.04 56.19 -10.64
C HIS A 15 -26.61 54.89 -11.20
N HIS A 16 -27.94 54.73 -11.22
CA HIS A 16 -28.61 53.55 -11.76
C HIS A 16 -28.48 53.45 -13.29
N ASP A 17 -28.62 54.56 -14.02
CA ASP A 17 -28.53 54.61 -15.49
C ASP A 17 -27.12 54.27 -16.00
N HIS A 18 -26.06 54.80 -15.38
CA HIS A 18 -24.68 54.51 -15.79
C HIS A 18 -24.27 53.06 -15.50
N VAL A 19 -24.68 52.50 -14.36
CA VAL A 19 -24.43 51.10 -14.05
C VAL A 19 -25.13 50.17 -15.04
N GLN A 20 -26.35 50.50 -15.48
CA GLN A 20 -27.06 49.73 -16.51
C GLN A 20 -26.38 49.80 -17.88
N LYS A 21 -25.82 50.96 -18.26
CA LYS A 21 -25.04 51.10 -19.50
C LYS A 21 -23.79 50.22 -19.50
N VAL A 22 -23.01 50.23 -18.40
CA VAL A 22 -21.85 49.35 -18.24
C VAL A 22 -22.28 47.88 -18.27
N ASP A 23 -23.39 47.54 -17.60
CA ASP A 23 -23.92 46.17 -17.57
C ASP A 23 -24.32 45.67 -18.96
N LYS A 24 -24.90 46.53 -19.79
CA LYS A 24 -25.26 46.22 -21.18
C LYS A 24 -24.02 46.10 -22.07
N PHE A 25 -23.04 47.00 -21.90
CA PHE A 25 -21.77 46.96 -22.64
C PHE A 25 -20.97 45.69 -22.34
N LEU A 26 -20.92 45.29 -21.07
CA LEU A 26 -20.21 44.09 -20.61
C LEU A 26 -21.13 42.88 -20.42
N TYR A 27 -22.25 42.81 -21.14
CA TYR A 27 -23.23 41.73 -21.02
C TYR A 27 -22.57 40.34 -21.15
N HIS A 28 -21.67 40.16 -22.12
CA HIS A 28 -20.97 38.90 -22.37
C HIS A 28 -19.98 38.49 -21.26
N MET A 29 -19.60 39.39 -20.36
CA MET A 29 -18.79 39.06 -19.18
C MET A 29 -19.62 38.62 -17.98
N ARG A 30 -20.94 38.79 -18.02
CA ARG A 30 -21.86 38.49 -16.93
C ARG A 30 -22.46 37.10 -17.11
N LEU A 31 -21.71 36.11 -16.63
CA LEU A 31 -22.09 34.70 -16.76
C LEU A 31 -23.26 34.34 -15.82
N SER A 32 -24.29 33.72 -16.38
CA SER A 32 -25.41 33.17 -15.62
C SER A 32 -25.02 31.86 -14.92
N ASP A 33 -25.82 31.42 -13.94
CA ASP A 33 -25.62 30.13 -13.27
C ASP A 33 -25.66 28.96 -14.27
N GLU A 34 -26.47 29.07 -15.34
CA GLU A 34 -26.53 28.08 -16.42
C GLU A 34 -25.23 28.03 -17.21
N ASN A 35 -24.66 29.19 -17.59
CA ASN A 35 -23.36 29.26 -18.25
C ASN A 35 -22.26 28.64 -17.36
N LEU A 36 -22.25 28.96 -16.07
CA LEU A 36 -21.26 28.43 -15.13
C LEU A 36 -21.41 26.92 -14.91
N MET A 37 -22.64 26.42 -14.88
CA MET A 37 -22.92 24.99 -14.82
C MET A 37 -22.42 24.27 -16.08
N ASP A 38 -22.59 24.87 -17.26
CA ASP A 38 -22.06 24.34 -18.51
C ASP A 38 -20.53 24.34 -18.53
N VAL A 39 -19.88 25.43 -18.12
CA VAL A 39 -18.42 25.50 -17.96
C VAL A 39 -17.93 24.41 -17.00
N SER A 40 -18.64 24.17 -15.89
CA SER A 40 -18.33 23.09 -14.94
C SER A 40 -18.39 21.71 -15.60
N LYS A 41 -19.41 21.44 -16.42
CA LYS A 41 -19.54 20.19 -17.20
C LYS A 41 -18.46 20.04 -18.26
N ARG A 42 -18.10 21.12 -18.97
CA ARG A 42 -17.00 21.13 -19.94
C ARG A 42 -15.68 20.77 -19.25
N PHE A 43 -15.40 21.41 -18.12
CA PHE A 43 -14.18 21.17 -17.36
C PHE A 43 -14.10 19.74 -16.81
N ARG A 44 -15.23 19.18 -16.34
CA ARG A 44 -15.32 17.76 -15.95
C ARG A 44 -14.84 16.82 -17.06
N ARG A 45 -15.27 17.06 -18.31
CA ARG A 45 -14.84 16.26 -19.47
C ARG A 45 -13.36 16.43 -19.78
N GLU A 46 -12.82 17.64 -19.61
CA GLU A 46 -11.39 17.88 -19.79
C GLU A 46 -10.54 17.19 -18.71
N MET A 47 -11.04 17.09 -17.47
CA MET A 47 -10.41 16.26 -16.43
C MET A 47 -10.34 14.79 -16.85
N ASP A 48 -11.46 14.23 -17.32
CA ASP A 48 -11.53 12.83 -17.75
C ASP A 48 -10.57 12.56 -18.93
N LYS A 49 -10.52 13.49 -19.91
CA LYS A 49 -9.56 13.43 -21.02
C LYS A 49 -8.10 13.49 -20.55
N GLY A 50 -7.80 14.34 -19.56
CA GLY A 50 -6.45 14.49 -19.02
C GLY A 50 -6.00 13.26 -18.24
N LEU A 51 -6.92 12.55 -17.59
CA LEU A 51 -6.61 11.33 -16.82
C LEU A 51 -6.42 10.08 -17.70
N GLY A 52 -7.12 10.01 -18.84
CA GLY A 52 -7.08 8.87 -19.76
C GLY A 52 -5.78 8.79 -20.57
N ARG A 53 -5.21 7.58 -20.69
CA ARG A 53 -3.91 7.35 -21.36
C ARG A 53 -3.93 7.74 -22.83
N ASP A 54 -5.00 7.40 -23.55
CA ASP A 54 -5.12 7.66 -24.98
C ASP A 54 -5.49 9.11 -25.30
N THR A 55 -6.19 9.78 -24.38
CA THR A 55 -6.68 11.15 -24.57
C THR A 55 -5.73 12.22 -24.06
N ASN A 56 -4.90 11.92 -23.05
CA ASN A 56 -3.97 12.85 -22.42
C ASN A 56 -3.05 13.61 -23.41
N PRO A 57 -2.46 12.99 -24.46
CA PRO A 57 -1.56 13.70 -25.37
C PRO A 57 -2.19 14.93 -26.03
N THR A 58 -3.51 14.92 -26.25
CA THR A 58 -4.26 16.01 -26.89
C THR A 58 -5.10 16.83 -25.91
N ALA A 59 -5.17 16.44 -24.64
CA ALA A 59 -5.94 17.16 -23.62
C ALA A 59 -5.32 18.55 -23.33
N ALA A 60 -6.19 19.55 -23.20
CA ALA A 60 -5.76 20.90 -22.80
C ALA A 60 -5.43 20.94 -21.30
N VAL A 61 -6.26 20.32 -20.47
CA VAL A 61 -6.03 20.14 -19.02
C VAL A 61 -5.20 18.87 -18.82
N LYS A 62 -3.96 19.03 -18.33
CA LYS A 62 -2.95 17.97 -18.37
C LYS A 62 -3.06 16.90 -17.29
N MET A 63 -3.68 17.22 -16.15
CA MET A 63 -3.92 16.27 -15.05
C MET A 63 -2.65 15.50 -14.65
N LEU A 64 -1.57 16.25 -14.38
CA LEU A 64 -0.23 15.73 -14.16
C LEU A 64 -0.11 15.00 -12.82
N PRO A 65 0.36 13.74 -12.79
CA PRO A 65 0.66 13.02 -11.56
C PRO A 65 1.80 13.67 -10.76
N THR A 66 1.61 13.86 -9.44
CA THR A 66 2.59 14.56 -8.58
C THR A 66 3.43 13.62 -7.71
N PHE A 67 3.10 12.33 -7.67
CA PHE A 67 3.67 11.32 -6.77
C PHE A 67 3.46 11.58 -5.27
N VAL A 68 2.68 12.60 -4.89
CA VAL A 68 2.24 12.81 -3.50
C VAL A 68 1.00 11.95 -3.23
N ARG A 69 1.19 10.85 -2.47
CA ARG A 69 0.13 9.84 -2.25
C ARG A 69 -0.72 10.07 -0.99
N SER A 70 -0.29 10.93 -0.09
CA SER A 70 -1.02 11.21 1.15
C SER A 70 -0.79 12.64 1.63
N THR A 71 -1.82 13.23 2.23
CA THR A 71 -1.69 14.42 3.06
C THR A 71 -0.98 14.09 4.39
N PRO A 72 -0.53 15.10 5.15
CA PRO A 72 0.10 14.86 6.43
C PRO A 72 -0.87 14.17 7.41
N ASP A 73 -0.35 13.28 8.26
CA ASP A 73 -1.13 12.53 9.26
C ASP A 73 -0.75 12.86 10.72
N GLY A 74 0.21 13.76 10.92
CA GLY A 74 0.67 14.22 12.23
C GLY A 74 1.82 13.40 12.82
N THR A 75 2.26 12.34 12.16
CA THR A 75 3.43 11.53 12.57
C THR A 75 4.74 12.03 11.96
N GLU A 76 4.71 13.08 11.14
CA GLU A 76 5.89 13.69 10.54
C GLU A 76 6.76 14.38 11.60
N THR A 77 8.07 14.16 11.55
CA THR A 77 9.03 14.76 12.49
C THR A 77 10.37 15.01 11.81
N GLY A 78 11.04 16.12 12.14
CA GLY A 78 12.40 16.41 11.67
C GLY A 78 12.58 17.85 11.21
N ASP A 79 13.79 18.14 10.72
CA ASP A 79 14.19 19.44 10.18
C ASP A 79 14.31 19.32 8.65
N PHE A 80 13.62 20.21 7.93
CA PHE A 80 13.50 20.14 6.47
C PHE A 80 13.75 21.50 5.85
N LEU A 81 14.48 21.52 4.74
CA LEU A 81 14.61 22.71 3.91
C LEU A 81 13.47 22.75 2.89
N ALA A 82 13.00 23.95 2.57
CA ALA A 82 12.07 24.16 1.48
C ALA A 82 12.51 25.33 0.60
N LEU A 83 12.42 25.15 -0.70
CA LEU A 83 12.57 26.20 -1.70
C LEU A 83 11.20 26.54 -2.27
N ASP A 84 10.95 27.82 -2.54
CA ASP A 84 9.72 28.28 -3.16
C ASP A 84 10.01 29.23 -4.31
N LEU A 85 9.81 28.74 -5.53
CA LEU A 85 10.02 29.45 -6.78
C LEU A 85 8.75 29.41 -7.63
N GLY A 86 8.22 30.57 -7.98
CA GLY A 86 7.00 30.67 -8.76
C GLY A 86 6.58 32.08 -9.19
N GLY A 87 7.09 33.11 -8.52
CA GLY A 87 6.93 34.53 -8.86
C GLY A 87 8.27 35.27 -8.77
N THR A 88 8.23 36.60 -8.55
CA THR A 88 9.43 37.45 -8.45
C THR A 88 10.20 37.30 -7.13
N ASN A 89 9.55 36.74 -6.10
CA ASN A 89 10.14 36.47 -4.80
C ASN A 89 10.47 34.99 -4.67
N PHE A 90 11.76 34.68 -4.58
CA PHE A 90 12.26 33.35 -4.23
C PHE A 90 12.36 33.24 -2.71
N ARG A 91 11.89 32.13 -2.13
CA ARG A 91 12.00 31.92 -0.68
C ARG A 91 12.77 30.66 -0.37
N VAL A 92 13.62 30.76 0.65
CA VAL A 92 14.29 29.63 1.29
C VAL A 92 13.74 29.52 2.71
N LEU A 93 13.31 28.33 3.11
CA LEU A 93 12.74 28.07 4.42
C LEU A 93 13.46 26.91 5.10
N LEU A 94 13.62 27.01 6.41
CA LEU A 94 13.90 25.90 7.31
C LEU A 94 12.65 25.64 8.14
N VAL A 95 12.11 24.44 8.05
CA VAL A 95 10.89 24.02 8.73
C VAL A 95 11.23 22.90 9.71
N ARG A 96 10.97 23.12 11.00
CA ARG A 96 11.17 22.15 12.06
C ARG A 96 9.82 21.61 12.52
N VAL A 97 9.61 20.31 12.36
CA VAL A 97 8.37 19.61 12.74
C VAL A 97 8.62 18.80 14.01
N SER A 98 7.96 19.19 15.10
CA SER A 98 8.13 18.55 16.40
C SER A 98 7.29 17.27 16.54
N GLY A 99 7.89 16.19 17.07
CA GLY A 99 7.24 14.88 17.20
C GLY A 99 6.33 14.68 18.42
N ASN A 100 6.10 15.72 19.21
CA ASN A 100 5.54 15.56 20.56
C ASN A 100 4.00 15.69 20.61
N GLY A 101 3.31 15.40 19.50
CA GLY A 101 1.83 15.48 19.41
C GLY A 101 1.23 16.88 19.55
N LYS A 102 2.06 17.93 19.66
CA LYS A 102 1.62 19.33 19.81
C LYS A 102 1.40 20.06 18.48
N GLN A 103 1.59 19.40 17.33
CA GLN A 103 1.47 19.98 15.98
C GLN A 103 2.14 21.37 15.83
N LYS A 104 3.25 21.61 16.54
CA LYS A 104 3.95 22.90 16.47
C LYS A 104 5.02 22.80 15.38
N VAL A 105 4.84 23.60 14.34
CA VAL A 105 5.83 23.81 13.27
C VAL A 105 6.56 25.12 13.55
N GLU A 106 7.88 25.06 13.63
CA GLU A 106 8.73 26.26 13.71
C GLU A 106 9.34 26.51 12.35
N MET A 107 9.32 27.76 11.91
CA MET A 107 9.78 28.12 10.57
C MET A 107 10.68 29.34 10.61
N GLU A 108 11.79 29.25 9.89
CA GLU A 108 12.67 30.37 9.58
C GLU A 108 12.68 30.52 8.07
N ASN A 109 12.47 31.74 7.55
CA ASN A 109 12.48 31.98 6.10
C ASN A 109 13.29 33.21 5.72
N GLN A 110 13.74 33.23 4.47
CA GLN A 110 14.37 34.39 3.86
C GLN A 110 13.89 34.54 2.42
N ILE A 111 13.58 35.79 2.04
CA ILE A 111 13.13 36.16 0.70
C ILE A 111 14.31 36.74 -0.07
N TYR A 112 14.50 36.27 -1.29
CA TYR A 112 15.48 36.75 -2.25
C TYR A 112 14.74 37.24 -3.49
N ALA A 113 15.06 38.46 -3.94
CA ALA A 113 14.56 38.95 -5.22
C ALA A 113 15.28 38.22 -6.36
N ILE A 114 14.55 37.89 -7.43
CA ILE A 114 15.16 37.43 -8.68
C ILE A 114 15.09 38.58 -9.70
N PRO A 115 16.25 39.15 -10.10
CA PRO A 115 16.33 40.14 -11.16
C PRO A 115 15.71 39.65 -12.49
N GLU A 116 15.06 40.55 -13.23
CA GLU A 116 14.38 40.22 -14.49
C GLU A 116 15.33 39.65 -15.55
N ASN A 117 16.59 40.13 -15.58
CA ASN A 117 17.63 39.60 -16.45
C ASN A 117 18.01 38.16 -16.12
N ILE A 118 17.89 37.71 -14.88
CA ILE A 118 18.10 36.31 -14.47
C ILE A 118 16.86 35.47 -14.84
N MET A 119 15.65 35.99 -14.61
CA MET A 119 14.38 35.30 -14.97
C MET A 119 14.28 35.00 -16.48
N ARG A 120 14.89 35.84 -17.32
CA ARG A 120 14.90 35.74 -18.79
C ARG A 120 16.28 35.38 -19.37
N GLY A 121 17.25 35.05 -18.52
CA GLY A 121 18.63 34.73 -18.91
C GLY A 121 18.81 33.27 -19.31
N SER A 122 19.94 32.69 -18.95
CA SER A 122 20.19 31.25 -19.10
C SER A 122 19.73 30.45 -17.88
N GLY A 123 19.36 29.19 -18.09
CA GLY A 123 19.06 28.25 -17.01
C GLY A 123 20.23 28.11 -16.04
N THR A 124 21.47 28.10 -16.54
CA THR A 124 22.68 28.04 -15.70
C THR A 124 22.73 29.20 -14.72
N GLU A 125 22.52 30.45 -15.18
CA GLU A 125 22.51 31.62 -14.31
C GLU A 125 21.39 31.57 -13.27
N LEU A 126 20.20 31.12 -13.67
CA LEU A 126 19.07 30.96 -12.75
C LEU A 126 19.37 29.96 -11.63
N PHE A 127 19.87 28.76 -11.96
CA PHE A 127 20.15 27.73 -10.95
C PHE A 127 21.41 28.03 -10.14
N ASP A 128 22.41 28.73 -10.70
CA ASP A 128 23.55 29.25 -9.93
C ASP A 128 23.09 30.28 -8.90
N HIS A 129 22.18 31.20 -9.27
CA HIS A 129 21.58 32.19 -8.35
C HIS A 129 20.78 31.52 -7.23
N ILE A 130 19.99 30.48 -7.55
CA ILE A 130 19.26 29.67 -6.54
C ILE A 130 20.23 28.99 -5.57
N ALA A 131 21.31 28.39 -6.08
CA ALA A 131 22.32 27.75 -5.25
C ALA A 131 23.06 28.74 -4.34
N GLU A 132 23.34 29.96 -4.83
CA GLU A 132 23.91 31.05 -4.03
C GLU A 132 22.94 31.54 -2.94
N CYS A 133 21.65 31.70 -3.25
CA CYS A 133 20.66 32.09 -2.25
C CYS A 133 20.56 31.02 -1.13
N LEU A 134 20.54 29.75 -1.50
CA LEU A 134 20.52 28.63 -0.55
C LEU A 134 21.78 28.61 0.32
N ALA A 135 22.95 28.82 -0.29
CA ALA A 135 24.23 28.94 0.42
C ALA A 135 24.22 29.97 1.56
N ASN A 136 23.79 31.19 1.21
CA ASN A 136 23.74 32.33 2.10
C ASN A 136 22.79 32.06 3.27
N PHE A 137 21.68 31.38 3.00
CA PHE A 137 20.73 30.97 4.03
C PHE A 137 21.34 29.94 4.99
N LEU A 138 21.99 28.89 4.47
CA LEU A 138 22.62 27.86 5.29
C LEU A 138 23.78 28.41 6.13
N GLU A 139 24.54 29.36 5.59
CA GLU A 139 25.63 30.05 6.30
C GLU A 139 25.10 30.84 7.49
N LYS A 140 24.07 31.65 7.26
CA LYS A 140 23.44 32.49 8.28
C LYS A 140 22.91 31.68 9.45
N LEU A 141 22.43 30.46 9.18
CA LEU A 141 21.90 29.55 10.20
C LEU A 141 22.96 28.61 10.79
N GLY A 142 24.20 28.61 10.29
CA GLY A 142 25.27 27.73 10.78
C GLY A 142 24.99 26.24 10.53
N ILE A 143 24.35 25.90 9.40
CA ILE A 143 23.91 24.53 9.08
C ILE A 143 24.48 23.99 7.76
N LYS A 144 25.52 24.61 7.19
CA LYS A 144 26.18 24.13 5.95
C LYS A 144 26.68 22.67 6.06
N ASP A 145 27.10 22.24 7.24
CA ASP A 145 27.60 20.87 7.49
C ASP A 145 26.49 19.82 7.66
N LYS A 146 25.22 20.24 7.71
CA LYS A 146 24.08 19.34 7.88
C LYS A 146 23.47 19.02 6.52
N LYS A 147 23.47 17.73 6.16
CA LYS A 147 22.73 17.23 5.00
C LYS A 147 21.24 17.10 5.33
N LEU A 148 20.50 18.20 5.18
CA LEU A 148 19.05 18.23 5.43
C LEU A 148 18.27 17.82 4.17
N PRO A 149 17.13 17.10 4.32
CA PRO A 149 16.21 16.85 3.22
C PRO A 149 15.58 18.16 2.75
N LEU A 150 15.51 18.35 1.43
CA LEU A 150 15.01 19.55 0.78
C LEU A 150 13.80 19.22 -0.10
N GLY A 151 12.71 19.96 0.11
CA GLY A 151 11.57 20.03 -0.79
C GLY A 151 11.66 21.28 -1.68
N PHE A 152 11.32 21.16 -2.95
CA PHE A 152 11.36 22.27 -3.88
C PHE A 152 9.97 22.54 -4.46
N THR A 153 9.31 23.61 -4.01
CA THR A 153 8.14 24.15 -4.69
C THR A 153 8.60 24.85 -5.97
N PHE A 154 8.23 24.28 -7.11
CA PHE A 154 8.54 24.80 -8.43
C PHE A 154 7.22 24.95 -9.20
N SER A 155 6.73 26.19 -9.26
CA SER A 155 5.34 26.52 -9.63
C SER A 155 5.15 26.62 -11.15
N PHE A 156 5.58 25.60 -11.88
CA PHE A 156 5.49 25.52 -13.34
C PHE A 156 5.01 24.12 -13.76
N PRO A 157 4.40 23.98 -14.95
CA PRO A 157 3.99 22.68 -15.46
C PRO A 157 5.20 21.77 -15.62
N CYS A 158 5.24 20.66 -14.90
CA CYS A 158 6.33 19.70 -14.94
C CYS A 158 5.83 18.27 -15.10
N LEU A 159 6.51 17.51 -15.95
CA LEU A 159 6.32 16.07 -16.02
C LEU A 159 7.18 15.42 -14.93
N GLN A 160 6.57 14.55 -14.12
CA GLN A 160 7.27 13.80 -13.09
C GLN A 160 7.13 12.30 -13.35
N THR A 161 8.18 11.55 -13.04
CA THR A 161 8.23 10.07 -13.06
C THR A 161 8.37 9.49 -11.66
N LYS A 162 8.81 10.33 -10.70
CA LYS A 162 8.93 10.07 -9.27
C LYS A 162 9.05 11.44 -8.56
N LEU A 163 9.02 11.43 -7.22
CA LEU A 163 8.94 12.65 -6.42
C LEU A 163 10.18 13.55 -6.53
N ASP A 164 11.38 12.99 -6.75
CA ASP A 164 12.66 13.71 -6.84
C ASP A 164 13.14 13.98 -8.28
N GLU A 165 12.25 13.88 -9.27
CA GLU A 165 12.50 14.23 -10.68
C GLU A 165 11.37 15.13 -11.18
N SER A 166 11.73 16.17 -11.94
CA SER A 166 10.75 17.11 -12.47
C SER A 166 11.24 17.78 -13.74
N PHE A 167 10.65 17.40 -14.88
CA PHE A 167 11.00 17.92 -16.20
C PHE A 167 10.10 19.09 -16.55
N LEU A 168 10.65 20.30 -16.66
CA LEU A 168 9.87 21.47 -17.03
C LEU A 168 9.24 21.28 -18.43
N VAL A 169 7.92 21.36 -18.53
CA VAL A 169 7.21 21.23 -19.82
C VAL A 169 7.34 22.53 -20.60
N SER A 170 6.99 23.65 -19.97
CA SER A 170 7.05 24.98 -20.57
C SER A 170 7.05 26.04 -19.48
N TRP A 171 7.74 27.16 -19.72
CA TRP A 171 7.64 28.32 -18.86
C TRP A 171 6.27 28.98 -18.94
N THR A 172 5.83 29.55 -17.81
CA THR A 172 4.62 30.37 -17.69
C THR A 172 4.92 31.65 -16.91
N LYS A 173 3.94 32.55 -16.80
CA LYS A 173 4.06 33.81 -16.05
C LYS A 173 5.16 34.70 -16.64
N GLY A 174 6.14 35.12 -15.82
CA GLY A 174 7.21 36.05 -16.20
C GLY A 174 8.58 35.41 -16.50
N PHE A 175 8.71 34.08 -16.41
CA PHE A 175 9.98 33.37 -16.60
C PHE A 175 10.18 32.96 -18.06
N LYS A 176 11.43 32.98 -18.52
CA LYS A 176 11.79 32.49 -19.87
C LYS A 176 13.28 32.09 -19.96
N ALA A 177 13.81 31.49 -18.91
CA ALA A 177 15.22 31.10 -18.86
C ALA A 177 15.53 29.99 -19.88
N SER A 178 16.52 30.22 -20.75
CA SER A 178 16.86 29.30 -21.84
C SER A 178 17.55 28.01 -21.34
N GLY A 179 17.30 26.88 -22.01
CA GLY A 179 17.96 25.60 -21.67
C GLY A 179 17.39 24.87 -20.44
N VAL A 180 16.19 25.24 -19.98
CA VAL A 180 15.49 24.57 -18.86
C VAL A 180 14.30 23.73 -19.33
N GLU A 181 13.54 24.18 -20.32
CA GLU A 181 12.40 23.41 -20.87
C GLU A 181 12.89 22.04 -21.41
N GLY A 182 12.14 20.98 -21.08
CA GLY A 182 12.49 19.58 -21.36
C GLY A 182 13.60 19.00 -20.48
N ARG A 183 14.12 19.74 -19.50
CA ARG A 183 15.21 19.30 -18.61
C ARG A 183 14.71 19.09 -17.19
N ASP A 184 15.34 18.13 -16.50
CA ASP A 184 15.10 17.88 -15.08
C ASP A 184 15.67 19.03 -14.22
N VAL A 185 14.79 19.77 -13.56
CA VAL A 185 15.16 20.92 -12.73
C VAL A 185 15.90 20.49 -11.46
N VAL A 186 15.70 19.26 -10.99
CA VAL A 186 16.47 18.70 -9.87
C VAL A 186 17.91 18.46 -10.30
N GLY A 187 18.11 17.83 -11.46
CA GLY A 187 19.43 17.66 -12.06
C GLY A 187 20.16 18.99 -12.30
N LEU A 188 19.45 20.03 -12.76
CA LEU A 188 20.03 21.37 -12.93
C LEU A 188 20.45 22.00 -11.60
N LEU A 189 19.62 21.92 -10.56
CA LEU A 189 19.95 22.43 -9.23
C LEU A 189 21.10 21.65 -8.58
N ARG A 190 21.09 20.30 -8.67
CA ARG A 190 22.19 19.44 -8.20
C ARG A 190 23.51 19.81 -8.89
N LYS A 191 23.47 20.13 -10.20
CA LYS A 191 24.65 20.57 -10.95
C LYS A 191 25.19 21.92 -10.46
N ALA A 192 24.32 22.90 -10.21
CA ALA A 192 24.71 24.21 -9.70
C ALA A 192 25.33 24.11 -8.29
N ILE A 193 24.74 23.31 -7.40
CA ILE A 193 25.25 23.07 -6.05
C ILE A 193 26.61 22.37 -6.10
N LYS A 194 26.75 21.32 -6.93
CA LYS A 194 28.02 20.61 -7.13
C LYS A 194 29.12 21.51 -7.71
N LYS A 195 28.77 22.42 -8.62
CA LYS A 195 29.70 23.42 -9.18
C LYS A 195 30.25 24.35 -8.08
N ARG A 196 29.44 24.65 -7.06
CA ARG A 196 29.83 25.50 -5.92
C ARG A 196 30.70 24.75 -4.90
N GLY A 197 30.31 23.52 -4.54
CA GLY A 197 31.18 22.57 -3.83
C GLY A 197 31.37 22.75 -2.31
N ASP A 198 30.68 23.70 -1.69
CA ASP A 198 30.87 24.10 -0.27
C ASP A 198 29.66 23.74 0.64
N PHE A 199 28.68 22.99 0.14
CA PHE A 199 27.61 22.36 0.93
C PHE A 199 26.97 21.20 0.14
N ASP A 200 26.26 20.33 0.84
CA ASP A 200 25.52 19.19 0.25
C ASP A 200 24.07 19.17 0.76
N ILE A 201 23.13 18.81 -0.11
CA ILE A 201 21.70 18.72 0.20
C ILE A 201 21.10 17.44 -0.39
N ASP A 202 20.04 16.97 0.25
CA ASP A 202 19.25 15.85 -0.27
C ASP A 202 17.92 16.35 -0.83
N ILE A 203 17.85 16.59 -2.14
CA ILE A 203 16.58 16.97 -2.79
C ILE A 203 15.71 15.72 -2.90
N VAL A 204 14.66 15.66 -2.07
CA VAL A 204 13.77 14.50 -1.97
C VAL A 204 12.44 14.68 -2.70
N ALA A 205 12.05 15.93 -2.95
CA ALA A 205 10.75 16.24 -3.56
C ALA A 205 10.78 17.52 -4.37
N VAL A 206 10.11 17.50 -5.53
CA VAL A 206 9.67 18.69 -6.27
C VAL A 206 8.15 18.67 -6.35
N ILE A 207 7.52 19.79 -6.02
CA ILE A 207 6.07 19.93 -6.03
C ILE A 207 5.63 21.25 -6.66
N ASN A 208 4.37 21.28 -7.12
CA ASN A 208 3.72 22.52 -7.53
C ASN A 208 3.22 23.31 -6.29
N ASP A 209 3.02 24.63 -6.43
CA ASP A 209 2.49 25.49 -5.36
C ASP A 209 1.08 25.11 -4.91
N THR A 210 0.23 24.62 -5.82
CA THR A 210 -1.07 24.04 -5.48
C THR A 210 -0.93 22.87 -4.49
N VAL A 211 -0.02 21.93 -4.79
CA VAL A 211 0.29 20.77 -3.94
C VAL A 211 0.84 21.24 -2.60
N GLY A 212 1.77 22.19 -2.60
CA GLY A 212 2.29 22.79 -1.37
C GLY A 212 1.17 23.41 -0.52
N THR A 213 0.27 24.15 -1.14
CA THR A 213 -0.88 24.78 -0.46
C THR A 213 -1.82 23.73 0.14
N MET A 214 -2.13 22.67 -0.61
CA MET A 214 -2.94 21.55 -0.12
C MET A 214 -2.29 20.88 1.09
N MET A 215 -0.98 20.66 1.06
CA MET A 215 -0.22 19.99 2.12
C MET A 215 -0.04 20.87 3.36
N THR A 216 0.18 22.18 3.19
CA THR A 216 0.17 23.15 4.29
C THR A 216 -1.17 23.12 5.02
N CYS A 217 -2.27 23.22 4.28
CA CYS A 217 -3.61 23.25 4.85
C CYS A 217 -4.02 21.86 5.38
N GLY A 218 -3.55 20.78 4.76
CA GLY A 218 -3.81 19.40 5.16
C GLY A 218 -3.13 18.99 6.46
N TYR A 219 -2.05 19.68 6.83
CA TYR A 219 -1.44 19.56 8.15
C TYR A 219 -2.37 20.10 9.26
N ASP A 220 -3.04 21.22 9.01
CA ASP A 220 -3.92 21.88 9.99
C ASP A 220 -5.36 21.30 9.94
N ASP A 221 -5.81 20.76 8.81
CA ASP A 221 -7.11 20.12 8.63
C ASP A 221 -7.02 18.89 7.71
N HIS A 222 -7.12 17.69 8.29
CA HIS A 222 -7.05 16.42 7.57
C HIS A 222 -8.18 16.18 6.54
N HIS A 223 -9.19 17.06 6.46
CA HIS A 223 -10.19 17.04 5.38
C HIS A 223 -9.72 17.78 4.11
N CYS A 224 -8.52 18.37 4.11
CA CYS A 224 -7.98 19.09 2.95
C CYS A 224 -7.65 18.12 1.82
N GLU A 225 -8.35 18.23 0.69
CA GLU A 225 -8.16 17.35 -0.48
C GLU A 225 -7.96 18.14 -1.77
N ILE A 226 -7.97 19.48 -1.68
CA ILE A 226 -7.84 20.39 -2.82
C ILE A 226 -6.87 21.51 -2.44
N GLY A 227 -5.89 21.78 -3.30
CA GLY A 227 -5.06 22.97 -3.25
C GLY A 227 -5.44 23.94 -4.36
N LEU A 228 -5.70 25.20 -4.03
CA LEU A 228 -6.14 26.23 -4.97
C LEU A 228 -5.20 27.44 -4.92
N ILE A 229 -4.73 27.85 -6.09
CA ILE A 229 -3.96 29.09 -6.28
C ILE A 229 -4.77 30.08 -7.10
N VAL A 230 -4.96 31.29 -6.57
CA VAL A 230 -5.49 32.46 -7.29
C VAL A 230 -4.62 33.68 -6.96
N GLY A 231 -3.50 33.79 -7.66
CA GLY A 231 -2.47 34.82 -7.47
C GLY A 231 -2.05 35.42 -8.81
N THR A 232 -0.73 35.48 -9.08
CA THR A 232 -0.21 35.88 -10.40
C THR A 232 -0.75 34.99 -11.51
N GLY A 233 -0.78 33.68 -11.26
CA GLY A 233 -1.49 32.68 -12.05
C GLY A 233 -2.70 32.11 -11.33
N THR A 234 -3.38 31.15 -11.94
CA THR A 234 -4.36 30.32 -11.24
C THR A 234 -4.20 28.85 -11.61
N ASN A 235 -4.21 27.99 -10.60
CA ASN A 235 -4.15 26.55 -10.77
C ASN A 235 -4.85 25.84 -9.61
N ALA A 236 -5.16 24.56 -9.78
CA ALA A 236 -5.61 23.69 -8.70
C ALA A 236 -4.99 22.29 -8.77
N CYS A 237 -4.89 21.65 -7.62
CA CYS A 237 -4.62 20.23 -7.49
C CYS A 237 -5.65 19.57 -6.57
N TYR A 238 -5.82 18.26 -6.67
CA TYR A 238 -6.68 17.50 -5.75
C TYR A 238 -6.25 16.04 -5.63
N MET A 239 -6.72 15.36 -4.58
CA MET A 239 -6.49 13.92 -4.39
C MET A 239 -7.43 13.08 -5.28
N GLU A 240 -6.87 12.41 -6.29
CA GLU A 240 -7.58 11.47 -7.18
C GLU A 240 -7.31 10.01 -6.78
N GLU A 241 -8.22 9.11 -7.12
CA GLU A 241 -8.05 7.67 -6.94
C GLU A 241 -7.07 7.12 -8.01
N MET A 242 -6.09 6.32 -7.59
CA MET A 242 -5.08 5.75 -8.49
C MET A 242 -5.68 4.94 -9.63
N ARG A 243 -6.80 4.25 -9.39
CA ARG A 243 -7.54 3.50 -10.43
C ARG A 243 -8.06 4.36 -11.59
N HIS A 244 -8.13 5.68 -11.45
CA HIS A 244 -8.52 6.60 -12.53
C HIS A 244 -7.31 7.22 -13.23
N LEU A 245 -6.08 7.00 -12.73
CA LEU A 245 -4.85 7.56 -13.26
C LEU A 245 -4.17 6.56 -14.20
N GLU A 246 -4.65 6.47 -15.44
CA GLU A 246 -4.13 5.52 -16.43
C GLU A 246 -2.67 5.80 -16.86
N LEU A 247 -2.15 6.99 -16.54
CA LEU A 247 -0.77 7.43 -16.81
C LEU A 247 0.26 6.90 -15.81
N VAL A 248 -0.19 6.35 -14.68
CA VAL A 248 0.69 5.81 -13.63
C VAL A 248 0.35 4.36 -13.41
N ASP A 249 1.36 3.49 -13.38
CA ASP A 249 1.11 2.08 -13.07
C ASP A 249 0.70 1.92 -11.59
N GLY A 250 -0.37 1.17 -11.38
CA GLY A 250 -0.96 0.89 -10.07
C GLY A 250 -2.37 1.47 -9.91
N ASP A 251 -3.25 0.73 -9.25
CA ASP A 251 -4.66 1.08 -9.05
C ASP A 251 -5.00 1.40 -7.58
N GLU A 252 -3.97 1.45 -6.73
CA GLU A 252 -4.12 1.49 -5.27
C GLU A 252 -3.86 2.84 -4.61
N GLY A 253 -4.77 3.22 -3.72
CA GLY A 253 -4.67 4.44 -2.94
C GLY A 253 -5.04 5.66 -3.77
N ARG A 254 -4.50 6.80 -3.37
CA ARG A 254 -4.77 8.09 -4.01
C ARG A 254 -3.46 8.77 -4.37
N MET A 255 -3.51 9.65 -5.35
CA MET A 255 -2.41 10.53 -5.68
C MET A 255 -2.94 11.93 -5.93
N CYS A 256 -2.21 12.94 -5.45
CA CYS A 256 -2.49 14.31 -5.80
C CYS A 256 -2.21 14.51 -7.29
N VAL A 257 -3.17 15.11 -7.99
CA VAL A 257 -3.09 15.44 -9.40
C VAL A 257 -3.01 16.95 -9.54
N ASN A 258 -1.97 17.43 -10.21
CA ASN A 258 -1.86 18.84 -10.59
C ASN A 258 -2.62 19.03 -11.91
N MET A 259 -3.70 19.82 -11.89
CA MET A 259 -4.59 19.90 -13.04
C MET A 259 -3.99 20.68 -14.20
N GLU A 260 -3.16 21.69 -13.90
CA GLU A 260 -2.74 22.73 -14.86
C GLU A 260 -3.96 23.34 -15.58
N TRP A 261 -4.97 23.73 -14.79
CA TRP A 261 -6.27 24.14 -15.33
C TRP A 261 -6.24 25.46 -16.10
N GLY A 262 -5.11 26.19 -16.06
CA GLY A 262 -4.97 27.48 -16.71
C GLY A 262 -5.07 27.37 -18.22
N ALA A 263 -4.69 26.21 -18.77
CA ALA A 263 -4.79 25.87 -20.20
C ALA A 263 -6.19 25.44 -20.65
N PHE A 264 -7.19 25.40 -19.75
CA PHE A 264 -8.56 25.08 -20.15
C PHE A 264 -9.04 26.06 -21.24
N GLY A 265 -9.60 25.54 -22.33
CA GLY A 265 -10.02 26.36 -23.46
C GLY A 265 -8.95 26.66 -24.51
N ASP A 266 -7.68 26.26 -24.31
CA ASP A 266 -6.59 26.41 -25.30
C ASP A 266 -6.88 25.66 -26.63
N ASP A 267 -7.82 24.71 -26.59
CA ASP A 267 -8.33 23.95 -27.75
C ASP A 267 -9.56 24.61 -28.42
N GLY A 268 -9.96 25.81 -27.97
CA GLY A 268 -11.14 26.53 -28.46
C GLY A 268 -12.43 26.21 -27.70
N SER A 269 -12.41 25.31 -26.71
CA SER A 269 -13.62 24.87 -25.99
C SER A 269 -14.31 25.95 -25.14
N LEU A 270 -13.71 27.14 -25.01
CA LEU A 270 -14.25 28.29 -24.28
C LEU A 270 -14.45 29.54 -25.17
N ASP A 271 -14.32 29.43 -26.49
CA ASP A 271 -14.36 30.61 -27.38
C ASP A 271 -15.72 31.36 -27.37
N ASP A 272 -16.80 30.68 -26.99
CA ASP A 272 -18.14 31.23 -26.83
C ASP A 272 -18.29 32.14 -25.61
N ILE A 273 -17.46 31.98 -24.57
CA ILE A 273 -17.46 32.83 -23.38
C ILE A 273 -16.34 33.87 -23.36
N ARG A 274 -15.37 33.76 -24.28
CA ARG A 274 -14.28 34.73 -24.46
C ARG A 274 -14.77 35.95 -25.23
N THR A 275 -14.45 37.14 -24.72
CA THR A 275 -14.80 38.42 -25.36
C THR A 275 -13.68 38.93 -26.27
N GLU A 276 -13.90 40.06 -26.94
CA GLU A 276 -12.84 40.74 -27.71
C GLU A 276 -11.64 41.12 -26.82
N PHE A 277 -11.90 41.59 -25.59
CA PHE A 277 -10.87 41.92 -24.59
C PHE A 277 -9.98 40.73 -24.22
N ASP A 278 -10.56 39.53 -24.07
CA ASP A 278 -9.82 38.30 -23.78
C ASP A 278 -8.95 37.84 -24.96
N ARG A 279 -9.31 38.21 -26.19
CA ARG A 279 -8.51 37.92 -27.40
C ARG A 279 -7.38 38.93 -27.56
N GLU A 280 -7.63 40.20 -27.26
CA GLU A 280 -6.62 41.26 -27.32
C GLU A 280 -5.52 41.05 -26.27
N ILE A 281 -5.88 40.74 -25.02
CA ILE A 281 -4.90 40.46 -23.97
C ILE A 281 -4.06 39.21 -24.28
N ASP A 282 -4.67 38.19 -24.91
CA ASP A 282 -3.98 36.98 -25.32
C ASP A 282 -2.96 37.26 -26.43
N ALA A 283 -3.36 38.01 -27.46
CA ALA A 283 -2.49 38.40 -28.57
C ALA A 283 -1.28 39.22 -28.12
N GLY A 284 -1.44 40.09 -27.11
CA GLY A 284 -0.36 40.90 -26.53
C GLY A 284 0.47 40.21 -25.45
N SER A 285 0.17 38.96 -25.10
CA SER A 285 0.84 38.23 -24.01
C SER A 285 2.15 37.57 -24.43
N LEU A 286 2.95 37.12 -23.45
CA LEU A 286 4.18 36.35 -23.69
C LEU A 286 3.95 34.96 -24.30
N ASN A 287 2.71 34.45 -24.20
CA ASN A 287 2.30 33.12 -24.61
C ASN A 287 0.93 33.14 -25.33
N PRO A 288 0.84 33.73 -26.53
CA PRO A 288 -0.43 33.79 -27.28
C PRO A 288 -1.02 32.40 -27.57
N GLY A 289 -2.33 32.26 -27.45
CA GLY A 289 -3.05 30.99 -27.67
C GLY A 289 -2.84 29.96 -26.56
N LYS A 290 -2.25 30.36 -25.43
CA LYS A 290 -2.01 29.49 -24.26
C LYS A 290 -2.53 30.11 -22.98
N GLN A 291 -2.85 29.26 -22.00
CA GLN A 291 -3.31 29.67 -20.68
C GLN A 291 -4.57 30.57 -20.75
N LEU A 292 -5.49 30.27 -21.68
CA LEU A 292 -6.62 31.13 -21.99
C LEU A 292 -7.59 31.28 -20.81
N PHE A 293 -7.81 30.22 -20.04
CA PHE A 293 -8.63 30.28 -18.83
C PHE A 293 -7.97 31.07 -17.71
N GLU A 294 -6.66 30.88 -17.51
CA GLU A 294 -5.89 31.66 -16.53
C GLU A 294 -5.94 33.18 -16.83
N LYS A 295 -5.85 33.56 -18.12
CA LYS A 295 -5.96 34.95 -18.58
C LYS A 295 -7.28 35.63 -18.25
N MET A 296 -8.36 34.87 -18.04
CA MET A 296 -9.66 35.41 -17.62
C MET A 296 -9.81 35.55 -16.10
N ILE A 297 -8.86 35.06 -15.30
CA ILE A 297 -9.03 34.88 -13.84
C ILE A 297 -7.89 35.49 -13.02
N SER A 298 -6.64 35.33 -13.43
CA SER A 298 -5.52 35.57 -12.53
C SER A 298 -5.14 37.05 -12.38
N GLY A 299 -4.39 37.34 -11.33
CA GLY A 299 -3.98 38.69 -10.96
C GLY A 299 -2.99 39.34 -11.92
N MET A 300 -2.33 38.58 -12.79
CA MET A 300 -1.50 39.14 -13.87
C MET A 300 -2.35 39.84 -14.94
N TYR A 301 -3.61 39.42 -15.12
CA TYR A 301 -4.43 39.82 -16.27
C TYR A 301 -5.67 40.64 -15.92
N ILE A 302 -6.22 40.53 -14.69
CA ILE A 302 -7.43 41.27 -14.27
C ILE A 302 -7.28 42.79 -14.49
N GLY A 303 -6.16 43.40 -14.08
CA GLY A 303 -5.93 44.84 -14.26
C GLY A 303 -5.87 45.26 -15.73
N GLU A 304 -5.19 44.49 -16.56
CA GLU A 304 -5.06 44.78 -17.99
C GLU A 304 -6.40 44.59 -18.74
N LEU A 305 -7.20 43.59 -18.36
CA LEU A 305 -8.58 43.44 -18.87
C LEU A 305 -9.43 44.67 -18.56
N VAL A 306 -9.34 45.21 -17.34
CA VAL A 306 -10.04 46.45 -16.97
C VAL A 306 -9.53 47.61 -17.84
N ARG A 307 -8.21 47.78 -18.00
CA ARG A 307 -7.63 48.84 -18.84
C ARG A 307 -8.17 48.80 -20.27
N LEU A 308 -8.18 47.63 -20.91
CA LEU A 308 -8.66 47.46 -22.28
C LEU A 308 -10.13 47.83 -22.42
N ILE A 309 -10.96 47.47 -21.45
CA ILE A 309 -12.37 47.88 -21.40
C ILE A 309 -12.48 49.40 -21.28
N LEU A 310 -11.72 50.03 -20.37
CA LEU A 310 -11.74 51.48 -20.19
C LEU A 310 -11.29 52.21 -21.47
N VAL A 311 -10.25 51.72 -22.16
CA VAL A 311 -9.79 52.27 -23.44
C VAL A 311 -10.89 52.18 -24.50
N LYS A 312 -11.57 51.03 -24.63
CA LYS A 312 -12.64 50.86 -25.62
C LYS A 312 -13.84 51.77 -25.30
N MET A 313 -14.27 51.80 -24.05
CA MET A 313 -15.38 52.65 -23.61
C MET A 313 -15.05 54.14 -23.78
N ALA A 314 -13.81 54.56 -23.54
CA ALA A 314 -13.35 55.92 -23.82
C ALA A 314 -13.42 56.22 -25.32
N LYS A 315 -12.88 55.35 -26.18
CA LYS A 315 -12.93 55.52 -27.65
C LYS A 315 -14.36 55.57 -28.20
N ASP A 316 -15.29 54.86 -27.57
CA ASP A 316 -16.72 54.88 -27.93
C ASP A 316 -17.48 56.09 -27.35
N GLY A 317 -16.79 56.99 -26.63
CA GLY A 317 -17.38 58.17 -26.01
C GLY A 317 -18.23 57.89 -24.77
N LEU A 318 -18.14 56.67 -24.20
CA LEU A 318 -18.92 56.24 -23.04
C LEU A 318 -18.28 56.60 -21.70
N LEU A 319 -16.97 56.88 -21.69
CA LEU A 319 -16.20 57.33 -20.53
C LEU A 319 -15.31 58.51 -20.88
N PHE A 320 -14.96 59.31 -19.88
CA PHE A 320 -13.96 60.38 -19.94
C PHE A 320 -14.21 61.40 -21.06
N GLN A 321 -15.48 61.58 -21.46
CA GLN A 321 -15.88 62.44 -22.59
C GLN A 321 -15.15 62.11 -23.90
N GLY A 322 -14.73 60.87 -24.12
CA GLY A 322 -13.99 60.45 -25.31
C GLY A 322 -12.47 60.58 -25.21
N HIS A 323 -11.93 61.10 -24.10
CA HIS A 323 -10.50 61.36 -23.96
C HIS A 323 -9.72 60.10 -23.56
N THR A 324 -8.53 59.94 -24.13
CA THR A 324 -7.55 58.91 -23.75
C THR A 324 -6.19 59.55 -23.49
N THR A 325 -5.40 58.97 -22.59
CA THR A 325 -4.04 59.42 -22.28
C THR A 325 -2.99 58.38 -22.69
N PRO A 326 -1.72 58.76 -22.88
CA PRO A 326 -0.64 57.80 -23.12
C PRO A 326 -0.56 56.72 -22.03
N ASP A 327 -0.76 57.09 -20.76
CA ASP A 327 -0.73 56.14 -19.65
C ASP A 327 -1.90 55.15 -19.69
N LEU A 328 -3.12 55.60 -20.01
CA LEU A 328 -4.27 54.71 -20.21
C LEU A 328 -4.04 53.74 -21.38
N LEU A 329 -3.36 54.20 -22.43
CA LEU A 329 -3.06 53.39 -23.62
C LEU A 329 -1.90 52.40 -23.41
N THR A 330 -1.07 52.60 -22.37
CA THR A 330 0.12 51.77 -22.12
C THR A 330 -0.25 50.49 -21.35
N THR A 331 0.12 49.33 -21.91
CA THR A 331 -0.08 48.01 -21.30
C THR A 331 0.53 47.92 -19.92
N GLY A 332 -0.22 47.37 -18.95
CA GLY A 332 0.26 47.13 -17.59
C GLY A 332 0.24 48.35 -16.65
N HIS A 333 -0.12 49.54 -17.13
CA HIS A 333 -0.26 50.74 -16.28
C HIS A 333 -1.48 50.68 -15.35
N PHE A 334 -2.47 49.81 -15.62
CA PHE A 334 -3.57 49.54 -14.71
C PHE A 334 -3.39 48.20 -14.00
N GLN A 335 -2.92 48.22 -12.75
CA GLN A 335 -2.60 46.99 -12.00
C GLN A 335 -3.82 46.39 -11.29
N THR A 336 -3.79 45.08 -11.04
CA THR A 336 -4.85 44.37 -10.25
C THR A 336 -4.95 44.87 -8.80
N SER A 337 -3.89 45.46 -8.26
CA SER A 337 -3.92 46.16 -6.97
C SER A 337 -4.91 47.34 -7.00
N PHE A 338 -4.99 48.08 -8.11
CA PHE A 338 -5.96 49.16 -8.30
C PHE A 338 -7.39 48.64 -8.35
N VAL A 339 -7.65 47.52 -9.03
CA VAL A 339 -8.96 46.85 -9.01
C VAL A 339 -9.38 46.52 -7.58
N SER A 340 -8.45 46.00 -6.78
CA SER A 340 -8.69 45.67 -5.37
C SER A 340 -9.00 46.91 -4.52
N ALA A 341 -8.31 48.02 -4.75
CA ALA A 341 -8.55 49.29 -4.05
C ALA A 341 -9.91 49.91 -4.42
N ILE A 342 -10.22 49.94 -5.72
CA ILE A 342 -11.47 50.50 -6.27
C ILE A 342 -12.71 49.74 -5.76
N GLU A 343 -12.59 48.43 -5.53
CA GLU A 343 -13.68 47.61 -5.00
C GLU A 343 -13.79 47.60 -3.46
N ASN A 344 -12.98 48.41 -2.76
CA ASN A 344 -13.09 48.56 -1.32
C ASN A 344 -14.41 49.26 -0.94
N ARG A 345 -15.23 48.58 -0.12
CA ARG A 345 -16.55 49.06 0.30
C ARG A 345 -16.55 49.82 1.62
N LYS A 346 -15.41 49.94 2.29
CA LYS A 346 -15.31 50.68 3.56
C LYS A 346 -15.41 52.18 3.29
N ASN A 347 -16.30 52.88 4.00
CA ASN A 347 -16.39 54.36 4.06
C ASN A 347 -16.31 55.11 2.71
N ASN A 348 -16.87 54.58 1.62
CA ASN A 348 -16.73 55.13 0.25
C ASN A 348 -15.28 55.24 -0.29
N GLU A 349 -14.31 54.57 0.35
CA GLU A 349 -12.90 54.58 -0.08
C GLU A 349 -12.71 54.11 -1.52
N GLY A 350 -13.52 53.16 -1.99
CA GLY A 350 -13.39 52.63 -3.36
C GLY A 350 -13.64 53.66 -4.47
N LEU A 351 -14.58 54.59 -4.29
CA LEU A 351 -14.82 55.65 -5.28
C LEU A 351 -13.71 56.70 -5.25
N ALA A 352 -13.18 57.02 -4.06
CA ALA A 352 -12.02 57.89 -3.92
C ALA A 352 -10.76 57.26 -4.53
N SER A 353 -10.55 55.95 -4.36
CA SER A 353 -9.47 55.21 -5.03
C SER A 353 -9.66 55.19 -6.55
N ALA A 354 -10.89 55.07 -7.05
CA ALA A 354 -11.16 55.16 -8.49
C ALA A 354 -10.77 56.53 -9.04
N GLU A 355 -11.17 57.61 -8.36
CA GLU A 355 -10.77 58.96 -8.75
C GLU A 355 -9.26 59.13 -8.74
N GLN A 356 -8.59 58.70 -7.66
CA GLN A 356 -7.14 58.80 -7.54
C GLN A 356 -6.42 58.05 -8.65
N VAL A 357 -6.76 56.78 -8.89
CA VAL A 357 -6.11 55.95 -9.92
C VAL A 357 -6.34 56.53 -11.31
N LEU A 358 -7.55 57.01 -11.62
CA LEU A 358 -7.84 57.61 -12.92
C LEU A 358 -7.06 58.92 -13.12
N ARG A 359 -6.91 59.75 -12.07
CA ARG A 359 -6.06 60.94 -12.10
C ARG A 359 -4.58 60.62 -12.26
N GLU A 360 -4.09 59.56 -11.63
CA GLU A 360 -2.71 59.05 -11.80
C GLU A 360 -2.43 58.61 -13.24
N LEU A 361 -3.45 58.19 -13.98
CA LEU A 361 -3.37 57.90 -15.43
C LEU A 361 -3.51 59.16 -16.32
N GLY A 362 -3.50 60.35 -15.72
CA GLY A 362 -3.59 61.63 -16.42
C GLY A 362 -4.99 62.01 -16.89
N LEU A 363 -6.04 61.33 -16.42
CA LEU A 363 -7.44 61.64 -16.76
C LEU A 363 -8.01 62.66 -15.76
N ASP A 364 -9.08 63.37 -16.18
CA ASP A 364 -9.91 64.18 -15.29
C ASP A 364 -11.29 63.52 -15.15
N PRO A 365 -11.45 62.53 -14.24
CA PRO A 365 -12.65 61.71 -14.18
C PRO A 365 -13.83 62.46 -13.55
N SER A 366 -15.01 62.32 -14.14
CA SER A 366 -16.27 62.70 -13.49
C SER A 366 -16.66 61.71 -12.38
N PRO A 367 -17.54 62.08 -11.43
CA PRO A 367 -18.11 61.13 -10.48
C PRO A 367 -18.76 59.91 -11.16
N GLU A 368 -19.38 60.11 -12.32
CA GLU A 368 -19.97 59.07 -13.14
C GLU A 368 -18.90 58.12 -13.72
N ASP A 369 -17.75 58.65 -14.16
CA ASP A 369 -16.63 57.84 -14.64
C ASP A 369 -16.05 56.96 -13.53
N CYS A 370 -15.95 57.47 -12.30
CA CYS A 370 -15.50 56.71 -11.14
C CYS A 370 -16.45 55.56 -10.82
N VAL A 371 -17.77 55.80 -10.88
CA VAL A 371 -18.80 54.78 -10.66
C VAL A 371 -18.80 53.73 -11.76
N ALA A 372 -18.67 54.14 -13.01
CA ALA A 372 -18.59 53.24 -14.15
C ALA A 372 -17.30 52.40 -14.10
N THR A 373 -16.16 53.00 -13.78
CA THR A 373 -14.88 52.29 -13.59
C THR A 373 -14.98 51.26 -12.46
N GLN A 374 -15.56 51.65 -11.32
CA GLN A 374 -15.81 50.71 -10.23
C GLN A 374 -16.72 49.56 -10.69
N ARG A 375 -17.74 49.84 -11.52
CA ARG A 375 -18.63 48.81 -12.05
C ARG A 375 -17.91 47.84 -13.01
N VAL A 376 -17.02 48.35 -13.87
CA VAL A 376 -16.16 47.53 -14.74
C VAL A 376 -15.29 46.59 -13.89
N CYS A 377 -14.59 47.13 -12.88
CA CYS A 377 -13.80 46.33 -11.94
C CYS A 377 -14.63 45.19 -11.32
N GLN A 378 -15.82 45.53 -10.81
CA GLN A 378 -16.74 44.55 -10.22
C GLN A 378 -17.13 43.44 -11.18
N ILE A 379 -17.42 43.75 -12.45
CA ILE A 379 -17.83 42.74 -13.44
C ILE A 379 -16.66 41.81 -13.76
N VAL A 380 -15.47 42.36 -14.03
CA VAL A 380 -14.27 41.58 -14.35
C VAL A 380 -13.88 40.65 -13.20
N SER A 381 -13.79 41.18 -11.98
CA SER A 381 -13.40 40.37 -10.81
C SER A 381 -14.48 39.37 -10.39
N THR A 382 -15.76 39.68 -10.61
CA THR A 382 -16.87 38.73 -10.38
C THR A 382 -16.83 37.60 -11.39
N ARG A 383 -16.59 37.89 -12.68
CA ARG A 383 -16.42 36.87 -13.71
C ARG A 383 -15.27 35.93 -13.35
N ALA A 384 -14.12 36.47 -12.96
CA ALA A 384 -12.96 35.69 -12.53
C ALA A 384 -13.29 34.75 -11.35
N ALA A 385 -13.96 35.27 -10.30
CA ALA A 385 -14.38 34.47 -9.15
C ALA A 385 -15.41 33.38 -9.53
N HIS A 386 -16.34 33.68 -10.44
CA HIS A 386 -17.37 32.74 -10.87
C HIS A 386 -16.80 31.63 -11.77
N LEU A 387 -15.89 31.95 -12.68
CA LEU A 387 -15.20 30.95 -13.50
C LEU A 387 -14.38 29.98 -12.65
N CYS A 388 -13.63 30.50 -11.67
CA CYS A 388 -12.91 29.68 -10.70
C CYS A 388 -13.87 28.82 -9.86
N ALA A 389 -15.06 29.32 -9.51
CA ALA A 389 -16.09 28.52 -8.83
C ALA A 389 -16.61 27.37 -9.69
N ALA A 390 -16.82 27.60 -10.99
CA ALA A 390 -17.34 26.60 -11.92
C ALA A 390 -16.39 25.41 -12.10
N THR A 391 -15.10 25.65 -12.24
CA THR A 391 -14.10 24.59 -12.34
C THR A 391 -13.90 23.87 -11.00
N LEU A 392 -13.87 24.59 -9.89
CA LEU A 392 -13.81 23.99 -8.56
C LEU A 392 -15.04 23.13 -8.25
N ALA A 393 -16.23 23.53 -8.73
CA ALA A 393 -17.44 22.72 -8.61
C ALA A 393 -17.33 21.37 -9.33
N ALA A 394 -16.62 21.30 -10.47
CA ALA A 394 -16.39 20.03 -11.16
C ALA A 394 -15.45 19.11 -10.36
N VAL A 395 -14.39 19.68 -9.77
CA VAL A 395 -13.46 18.94 -8.88
C VAL A 395 -14.19 18.38 -7.66
N LEU A 396 -15.04 19.19 -7.03
CA LEU A 396 -15.82 18.75 -5.87
C LEU A 396 -16.77 17.60 -6.23
N ARG A 397 -17.41 17.65 -7.41
CA ARG A 397 -18.23 16.53 -7.90
C ARG A 397 -17.41 15.28 -8.18
N GLN A 398 -16.24 15.40 -8.80
CA GLN A 398 -15.31 14.27 -9.00
C GLN A 398 -14.97 13.59 -7.66
N ILE A 399 -14.59 14.36 -6.63
CA ILE A 399 -14.25 13.80 -5.31
C ILE A 399 -15.46 13.13 -4.64
N ARG A 400 -16.64 13.76 -4.72
CA ARG A 400 -17.88 13.20 -4.19
C ARG A 400 -18.20 11.85 -4.86
N ASP A 401 -18.12 11.81 -6.19
CA ASP A 401 -18.42 10.62 -6.99
C ASP A 401 -17.39 9.51 -6.71
N ASN A 402 -16.09 9.86 -6.56
CA ASN A 402 -15.04 8.92 -6.16
C ASN A 402 -15.31 8.23 -4.83
N LYS A 403 -15.80 9.00 -3.85
CA LYS A 403 -16.14 8.52 -2.52
C LYS A 403 -17.47 7.77 -2.47
N ALA A 404 -18.26 7.81 -3.55
CA ALA A 404 -19.60 7.24 -3.63
C ALA A 404 -20.51 7.70 -2.48
N THR A 405 -20.44 8.99 -2.12
CA THR A 405 -21.22 9.60 -1.03
C THR A 405 -22.27 10.58 -1.56
N GLU A 406 -23.46 10.61 -0.95
CA GLU A 406 -24.51 11.57 -1.32
C GLU A 406 -24.15 13.02 -1.01
N ARG A 407 -23.39 13.25 0.07
CA ARG A 407 -22.88 14.57 0.48
C ARG A 407 -21.37 14.50 0.71
N LEU A 408 -20.66 15.51 0.23
CA LEU A 408 -19.21 15.62 0.42
C LEU A 408 -18.89 16.64 1.50
N ARG A 409 -18.08 16.27 2.48
CA ARG A 409 -17.39 17.22 3.36
C ARG A 409 -15.91 17.26 2.99
N THR A 410 -15.39 18.43 2.68
CA THR A 410 -13.98 18.60 2.30
C THR A 410 -13.48 20.01 2.58
N THR A 411 -12.16 20.16 2.63
CA THR A 411 -11.47 21.45 2.80
C THR A 411 -10.66 21.77 1.54
N VAL A 412 -10.75 23.03 1.11
CA VAL A 412 -9.93 23.61 0.03
C VAL A 412 -8.90 24.51 0.68
N GLY A 413 -7.62 24.13 0.58
CA GLY A 413 -6.50 25.00 0.92
C GLY A 413 -6.30 26.04 -0.16
N VAL A 414 -6.27 27.33 0.19
CA VAL A 414 -6.18 28.44 -0.77
C VAL A 414 -5.00 29.35 -0.48
N ASP A 415 -4.26 29.69 -1.54
CA ASP A 415 -3.25 30.74 -1.55
C ASP A 415 -3.38 31.61 -2.81
N GLY A 416 -2.65 32.72 -2.87
CA GLY A 416 -2.58 33.64 -3.98
C GLY A 416 -3.01 35.07 -3.61
N SER A 417 -2.32 36.04 -4.20
CA SER A 417 -2.50 37.47 -3.91
C SER A 417 -3.90 37.99 -4.22
N VAL A 418 -4.57 37.52 -5.27
CA VAL A 418 -5.93 37.95 -5.61
C VAL A 418 -6.92 37.47 -4.55
N TYR A 419 -6.86 36.20 -4.16
CA TYR A 419 -7.77 35.66 -3.14
C TYR A 419 -7.54 36.30 -1.76
N LYS A 420 -6.29 36.58 -1.40
CA LYS A 420 -5.91 37.18 -0.11
C LYS A 420 -6.24 38.67 -0.03
N ASN A 421 -5.90 39.44 -1.05
CA ASN A 421 -5.90 40.91 -0.97
C ASN A 421 -7.17 41.55 -1.55
N HIS A 422 -7.85 40.91 -2.50
CA HIS A 422 -9.05 41.50 -3.10
C HIS A 422 -10.25 41.43 -2.13
N PRO A 423 -10.89 42.57 -1.80
CA PRO A 423 -11.85 42.64 -0.68
C PRO A 423 -13.11 41.80 -0.88
N GLN A 424 -13.49 41.51 -2.13
CA GLN A 424 -14.73 40.79 -2.46
C GLN A 424 -14.52 39.41 -3.11
N PHE A 425 -13.29 39.05 -3.51
CA PHE A 425 -13.08 37.90 -4.39
C PHE A 425 -13.40 36.59 -3.68
N ALA A 426 -12.78 36.35 -2.51
CA ALA A 426 -13.03 35.16 -1.70
C ALA A 426 -14.52 34.99 -1.35
N ARG A 427 -15.21 36.08 -1.02
CA ARG A 427 -16.65 36.05 -0.70
C ARG A 427 -17.48 35.62 -1.92
N ARG A 428 -17.19 36.16 -3.11
CA ARG A 428 -17.89 35.82 -4.36
C ARG A 428 -17.64 34.37 -4.77
N LEU A 429 -16.37 33.94 -4.76
CA LEU A 429 -15.98 32.55 -5.05
C LEU A 429 -16.73 31.59 -4.13
N ASN A 430 -16.62 31.77 -2.81
CA ASN A 430 -17.18 30.85 -1.83
C ASN A 430 -18.72 30.81 -1.90
N LYS A 431 -19.36 31.94 -2.21
CA LYS A 431 -20.81 32.00 -2.41
C LYS A 431 -21.22 31.22 -3.66
N MET A 432 -20.51 31.43 -4.78
CA MET A 432 -20.85 30.77 -6.05
C MET A 432 -20.58 29.27 -6.01
N VAL A 433 -19.50 28.81 -5.38
CA VAL A 433 -19.23 27.37 -5.18
C VAL A 433 -20.39 26.71 -4.44
N ARG A 434 -20.85 27.28 -3.32
CA ARG A 434 -21.99 26.73 -2.55
C ARG A 434 -23.30 26.71 -3.35
N LEU A 435 -23.47 27.64 -4.30
CA LEU A 435 -24.63 27.66 -5.17
C LEU A 435 -24.58 26.55 -6.23
N LEU A 436 -23.40 26.32 -6.83
CA LEU A 436 -23.21 25.33 -7.90
C LEU A 436 -23.15 23.87 -7.40
N VAL A 437 -22.75 23.65 -6.14
CA VAL A 437 -22.67 22.33 -5.50
C VAL A 437 -23.29 22.34 -4.09
N PRO A 438 -24.64 22.42 -3.99
CA PRO A 438 -25.34 22.54 -2.71
C PRO A 438 -25.21 21.30 -1.80
N ASP A 439 -24.79 20.18 -2.37
CA ASP A 439 -24.57 18.89 -1.72
C ASP A 439 -23.14 18.73 -1.15
N CYS A 440 -22.29 19.74 -1.32
CA CYS A 440 -20.92 19.77 -0.82
C CYS A 440 -20.76 20.79 0.33
N ASP A 441 -20.41 20.32 1.52
CA ASP A 441 -20.05 21.13 2.68
C ASP A 441 -18.55 21.49 2.61
N VAL A 442 -18.26 22.62 1.96
CA VAL A 442 -16.88 23.07 1.66
C VAL A 442 -16.37 24.10 2.66
N ARG A 443 -15.22 23.80 3.28
CA ARG A 443 -14.43 24.75 4.07
C ARG A 443 -13.29 25.30 3.22
N PHE A 444 -13.11 26.63 3.22
CA PHE A 444 -11.94 27.27 2.59
C PHE A 444 -10.96 27.65 3.69
N LEU A 445 -9.75 27.08 3.65
CA LEU A 445 -8.69 27.36 4.60
C LEU A 445 -7.59 28.15 3.90
N ARG A 446 -7.18 29.28 4.47
CA ARG A 446 -6.11 30.12 3.92
C ARG A 446 -4.75 29.57 4.36
N SER A 447 -3.82 29.42 3.43
CA SER A 447 -2.43 29.14 3.75
C SER A 447 -1.74 30.45 4.14
N GLU A 448 -1.49 30.68 5.43
CA GLU A 448 -0.77 31.87 5.92
C GLU A 448 0.73 31.79 5.56
N ASP A 449 1.30 30.60 5.69
CA ASP A 449 2.73 30.31 5.58
C ASP A 449 3.20 30.00 4.14
N GLY A 450 2.25 29.90 3.20
CA GLY A 450 2.51 29.63 1.79
C GLY A 450 2.83 28.16 1.46
N SER A 451 3.24 27.94 0.21
CA SER A 451 3.62 26.62 -0.34
C SER A 451 4.92 26.06 0.26
N GLY A 452 5.79 26.92 0.81
CA GLY A 452 7.05 26.51 1.44
C GLY A 452 6.87 25.54 2.62
N LYS A 453 5.91 25.79 3.52
CA LYS A 453 5.54 24.84 4.59
C LYS A 453 5.09 23.50 3.99
N GLY A 454 4.33 23.54 2.91
CA GLY A 454 3.83 22.37 2.20
C GLY A 454 4.92 21.52 1.56
N ALA A 455 5.92 22.14 0.94
CA ALA A 455 7.09 21.42 0.43
C ALA A 455 7.84 20.69 1.55
N ALA A 456 8.04 21.34 2.69
CA ALA A 456 8.62 20.67 3.85
C ALA A 456 7.74 19.52 4.34
N MET A 457 6.40 19.67 4.36
CA MET A 457 5.50 18.57 4.74
C MET A 457 5.56 17.39 3.76
N VAL A 458 5.61 17.63 2.44
CA VAL A 458 5.77 16.56 1.45
C VAL A 458 7.09 15.83 1.66
N THR A 459 8.17 16.59 1.86
CA THR A 459 9.49 16.06 2.19
C THR A 459 9.46 15.23 3.47
N ALA A 460 8.75 15.68 4.50
CA ALA A 460 8.60 14.94 5.76
C ALA A 460 7.80 13.64 5.58
N VAL A 461 6.71 13.67 4.80
CA VAL A 461 5.90 12.49 4.45
C VAL A 461 6.74 11.49 3.66
N ALA A 462 7.49 11.93 2.64
CA ALA A 462 8.34 11.08 1.83
C ALA A 462 9.44 10.42 2.67
N TYR A 463 10.10 11.20 3.53
CA TYR A 463 11.13 10.71 4.45
C TYR A 463 10.57 9.70 5.46
N ARG A 464 9.38 9.97 6.02
CA ARG A 464 8.68 9.01 6.90
C ARG A 464 8.40 7.70 6.18
N LEU A 465 7.79 7.75 5.00
CA LEU A 465 7.42 6.54 4.24
C LEU A 465 8.64 5.70 3.89
N ALA A 466 9.76 6.34 3.52
CA ALA A 466 11.03 5.66 3.28
C ALA A 466 11.58 4.98 4.55
N LYS A 467 11.55 5.67 5.70
CA LYS A 467 11.96 5.11 6.99
C LYS A 467 11.08 3.95 7.43
N GLN A 468 9.76 4.08 7.29
CA GLN A 468 8.80 3.00 7.57
C GLN A 468 9.01 1.79 6.65
N HIS A 469 9.29 2.02 5.37
CA HIS A 469 9.65 0.93 4.44
C HIS A 469 10.94 0.22 4.85
N ALA A 470 12.00 0.96 5.18
CA ALA A 470 13.26 0.39 5.63
C ALA A 470 13.10 -0.45 6.91
N GLU A 471 12.31 0.04 7.89
CA GLU A 471 12.04 -0.71 9.12
C GLU A 471 11.21 -1.96 8.87
N ARG A 472 10.18 -1.90 8.01
CA ARG A 472 9.41 -3.08 7.60
C ARG A 472 10.32 -4.15 6.98
N GLN A 473 11.17 -3.76 6.02
CA GLN A 473 12.10 -4.69 5.39
C GLN A 473 13.15 -5.23 6.37
N ARG A 474 13.62 -4.43 7.33
CA ARG A 474 14.53 -4.89 8.39
C ARG A 474 13.91 -6.05 9.18
N ILE A 475 12.65 -5.92 9.58
CA ILE A 475 11.93 -6.97 10.32
C ILE A 475 11.69 -8.20 9.42
N LEU A 476 11.17 -8.01 8.20
CA LEU A 476 10.91 -9.12 7.28
C LEU A 476 12.18 -9.89 6.90
N ASN A 477 13.33 -9.21 6.79
CA ASN A 477 14.60 -9.85 6.49
C ASN A 477 15.05 -10.82 7.59
N THR A 478 14.61 -10.66 8.85
CA THR A 478 14.90 -11.64 9.92
C THR A 478 14.23 -13.00 9.68
N LEU A 479 13.14 -13.01 8.90
CA LEU A 479 12.39 -14.22 8.52
C LEU A 479 12.87 -14.80 7.17
N ARG A 480 13.76 -14.13 6.45
CA ARG A 480 14.25 -14.63 5.15
C ARG A 480 15.49 -15.49 5.37
N LEU A 481 15.48 -16.69 4.79
CA LEU A 481 16.63 -17.61 4.83
C LEU A 481 17.44 -17.49 3.53
N ASN A 482 18.75 -17.40 3.68
CA ASN A 482 19.69 -17.53 2.57
C ASN A 482 20.07 -19.01 2.34
N ARG A 483 20.75 -19.28 1.23
CA ARG A 483 21.13 -20.64 0.82
C ARG A 483 22.04 -21.33 1.83
N ASP A 484 23.01 -20.62 2.40
CA ASP A 484 23.97 -21.19 3.35
C ASP A 484 23.27 -21.61 4.65
N GLN A 485 22.32 -20.81 5.13
CA GLN A 485 21.47 -21.16 6.26
C GLN A 485 20.66 -22.43 5.98
N LEU A 486 20.11 -22.59 4.77
CA LEU A 486 19.35 -23.80 4.40
C LEU A 486 20.23 -25.05 4.31
N LEU A 487 21.45 -24.92 3.79
CA LEU A 487 22.44 -26.02 3.79
C LEU A 487 22.82 -26.42 5.21
N GLU A 488 22.96 -25.46 6.11
CA GLU A 488 23.25 -25.73 7.52
C GLU A 488 22.06 -26.41 8.23
N VAL A 489 20.81 -26.01 7.95
CA VAL A 489 19.60 -26.71 8.43
C VAL A 489 19.60 -28.16 7.96
N LYS A 490 19.87 -28.40 6.67
CA LYS A 490 19.98 -29.76 6.11
C LYS A 490 21.02 -30.58 6.87
N LYS A 491 22.24 -30.06 7.01
CA LYS A 491 23.33 -30.73 7.71
C LYS A 491 22.98 -31.07 9.17
N ARG A 492 22.42 -30.12 9.92
CA ARG A 492 21.99 -30.33 11.31
C ARG A 492 20.87 -31.37 11.42
N MET A 493 19.96 -31.43 10.44
CA MET A 493 18.95 -32.49 10.35
C MET A 493 19.61 -33.86 10.15
N GLU A 494 20.57 -34.00 9.24
CA GLU A 494 21.30 -35.27 9.02
C GLU A 494 22.02 -35.75 10.30
N GLU A 495 22.66 -34.83 11.04
CA GLU A 495 23.30 -35.12 12.33
C GLU A 495 22.29 -35.65 13.37
N GLU A 496 21.13 -35.01 13.49
CA GLU A 496 20.07 -35.45 14.41
C GLU A 496 19.44 -36.77 14.00
N MET A 497 19.27 -37.03 12.71
CA MET A 497 18.82 -38.35 12.20
C MET A 497 19.77 -39.46 12.64
N ASN A 498 21.08 -39.27 12.46
CA ASN A 498 22.09 -40.25 12.86
C ASN A 498 22.07 -40.49 14.39
N ARG A 499 21.91 -39.42 15.17
CA ARG A 499 21.80 -39.52 16.63
C ARG A 499 20.53 -40.24 17.09
N GLY A 500 19.42 -40.05 16.39
CA GLY A 500 18.15 -40.72 16.67
C GLY A 500 18.21 -42.21 16.38
N LEU A 501 18.91 -42.62 15.33
CA LEU A 501 19.07 -44.03 14.96
C LEU A 501 20.05 -44.80 15.88
N ALA A 502 21.10 -44.13 16.38
CA ALA A 502 22.12 -44.78 17.19
C ALA A 502 21.66 -45.03 18.64
N LYS A 503 21.84 -46.26 19.12
CA LYS A 503 21.38 -46.75 20.44
C LYS A 503 21.95 -45.93 21.59
N LYS A 504 23.20 -45.46 21.46
CA LYS A 504 23.90 -44.67 22.49
C LYS A 504 23.32 -43.26 22.67
N THR A 505 22.85 -42.64 21.60
CA THR A 505 22.43 -41.22 21.58
C THR A 505 20.91 -41.04 21.53
N HIS A 506 20.16 -42.07 21.14
CA HIS A 506 18.70 -42.05 20.92
C HIS A 506 17.91 -41.41 22.08
N ALA A 507 18.25 -41.78 23.33
CA ALA A 507 17.56 -41.28 24.51
C ALA A 507 17.62 -39.73 24.58
N THR A 508 18.77 -39.15 24.23
CA THR A 508 18.96 -37.70 24.25
C THR A 508 18.51 -37.01 22.97
N ALA A 509 18.53 -37.69 21.80
CA ALA A 509 18.22 -37.15 20.47
C ALA A 509 16.88 -36.39 20.42
N THR A 510 16.82 -35.31 19.62
CA THR A 510 15.57 -34.55 19.42
C THR A 510 14.68 -35.25 18.41
N VAL A 511 15.24 -35.53 17.23
CA VAL A 511 14.61 -36.35 16.19
C VAL A 511 14.72 -37.81 16.63
N LYS A 512 13.59 -38.45 16.91
CA LYS A 512 13.57 -39.75 17.60
C LYS A 512 13.83 -40.93 16.69
N MET A 513 13.54 -40.84 15.39
CA MET A 513 13.81 -41.91 14.43
C MET A 513 13.21 -43.25 14.90
N LEU A 514 11.92 -43.23 15.19
CA LEU A 514 11.16 -44.33 15.79
C LEU A 514 10.96 -45.48 14.76
N PRO A 515 11.40 -46.70 15.08
CA PRO A 515 11.15 -47.88 14.25
C PRO A 515 9.63 -48.16 14.16
N THR A 516 9.12 -48.41 12.96
CA THR A 516 7.67 -48.65 12.73
C THR A 516 7.30 -50.12 12.59
N PHE A 517 8.32 -51.00 12.49
CA PHE A 517 8.18 -52.43 12.14
C PHE A 517 7.56 -52.71 10.77
N VAL A 518 7.33 -51.69 9.93
CA VAL A 518 6.98 -51.87 8.51
C VAL A 518 8.27 -52.10 7.72
N ARG A 519 8.51 -53.35 7.28
CA ARG A 519 9.79 -53.74 6.63
C ARG A 519 9.80 -53.66 5.11
N SER A 520 8.65 -53.47 4.47
CA SER A 520 8.55 -53.36 3.02
C SER A 520 7.37 -52.49 2.61
N THR A 521 7.51 -51.81 1.47
CA THR A 521 6.40 -51.17 0.76
C THR A 521 5.46 -52.23 0.14
N PRO A 522 4.25 -51.85 -0.31
CA PRO A 522 3.33 -52.79 -0.94
C PRO A 522 3.94 -53.40 -2.22
N ASP A 523 3.77 -54.70 -2.42
CA ASP A 523 4.26 -55.43 -3.61
C ASP A 523 3.12 -55.76 -4.60
N GLY A 524 1.88 -55.49 -4.22
CA GLY A 524 0.68 -55.72 -5.00
C GLY A 524 0.05 -57.09 -4.82
N THR A 525 0.55 -57.90 -3.89
CA THR A 525 -0.10 -59.16 -3.50
C THR A 525 -1.14 -58.94 -2.39
N GLU A 526 -1.23 -57.74 -1.82
CA GLU A 526 -2.16 -57.38 -0.75
C GLU A 526 -3.61 -57.63 -1.18
N ARG A 527 -4.38 -58.28 -0.32
CA ARG A 527 -5.81 -58.57 -0.53
C ARG A 527 -6.52 -58.74 0.79
N GLY A 528 -7.78 -58.31 0.84
CA GLY A 528 -8.64 -58.48 2.01
C GLY A 528 -9.58 -57.31 2.21
N ASP A 529 -10.40 -57.40 3.24
CA ASP A 529 -11.27 -56.33 3.72
C ASP A 529 -10.76 -55.91 5.10
N PHE A 530 -10.46 -54.62 5.25
CA PHE A 530 -9.79 -54.08 6.42
C PHE A 530 -10.56 -52.88 6.98
N LEU A 531 -10.56 -52.75 8.30
CA LEU A 531 -11.01 -51.53 8.97
C LEU A 531 -9.79 -50.67 9.32
N ALA A 532 -9.90 -49.36 9.12
CA ALA A 532 -8.88 -48.39 9.52
C ALA A 532 -9.51 -47.23 10.30
N LEU A 533 -8.77 -46.68 11.25
CA LEU A 533 -9.23 -45.60 12.13
C LEU A 533 -8.20 -44.46 12.06
N ASP A 534 -8.61 -43.30 11.59
CA ASP A 534 -7.71 -42.17 11.36
C ASP A 534 -7.94 -41.08 12.42
N LEU A 535 -6.97 -40.90 13.33
CA LEU A 535 -7.09 -40.06 14.52
C LEU A 535 -5.82 -39.22 14.77
N GLY A 536 -5.81 -37.98 14.31
CA GLY A 536 -4.66 -37.08 14.54
C GLY A 536 -4.69 -35.78 13.73
N GLY A 537 -5.63 -35.68 12.78
CA GLY A 537 -5.97 -34.45 12.07
C GLY A 537 -7.20 -33.75 12.67
N THR A 538 -7.83 -32.90 11.86
CA THR A 538 -9.01 -32.10 12.25
C THR A 538 -10.28 -32.92 12.47
N ASN A 539 -10.32 -34.15 11.94
CA ASN A 539 -11.49 -35.02 11.92
C ASN A 539 -11.08 -36.46 12.29
N PHE A 540 -11.90 -37.15 13.09
CA PHE A 540 -11.77 -38.59 13.30
C PHE A 540 -12.53 -39.33 12.20
N ARG A 541 -11.93 -40.36 11.61
CA ARG A 541 -12.56 -41.11 10.51
C ARG A 541 -12.48 -42.61 10.77
N VAL A 542 -13.57 -43.30 10.49
CA VAL A 542 -13.62 -44.77 10.43
C VAL A 542 -13.76 -45.17 8.97
N LEU A 543 -12.92 -46.08 8.51
CA LEU A 543 -12.83 -46.51 7.12
C LEU A 543 -12.98 -48.03 7.00
N LEU A 544 -13.71 -48.48 5.98
CA LEU A 544 -13.67 -49.83 5.44
C LEU A 544 -12.93 -49.79 4.12
N VAL A 545 -11.83 -50.53 4.02
CA VAL A 545 -10.96 -50.58 2.85
C VAL A 545 -10.92 -51.99 2.31
N ARG A 546 -11.38 -52.17 1.07
CA ARG A 546 -11.35 -53.46 0.37
C ARG A 546 -10.24 -53.45 -0.67
N VAL A 547 -9.22 -54.25 -0.42
CA VAL A 547 -8.08 -54.42 -1.33
C VAL A 547 -8.29 -55.69 -2.13
N ARG A 548 -8.15 -55.61 -3.46
CA ARG A 548 -8.28 -56.76 -4.37
C ARG A 548 -7.01 -56.89 -5.20
N SER A 549 -6.37 -58.07 -5.15
CA SER A 549 -5.25 -58.44 -6.01
C SER A 549 -5.71 -59.30 -7.20
N GLY A 550 -5.13 -59.09 -8.39
CA GLY A 550 -5.52 -59.76 -9.65
C GLY A 550 -5.02 -59.03 -10.91
N LYS A 551 -5.55 -59.35 -12.10
CA LYS A 551 -5.19 -58.69 -13.38
C LYS A 551 -5.44 -57.18 -13.40
N ARG A 552 -6.33 -56.67 -12.54
CA ARG A 552 -6.52 -55.26 -12.24
C ARG A 552 -6.48 -55.10 -10.72
N ARG A 553 -5.49 -54.37 -10.22
CA ARG A 553 -5.41 -53.93 -8.83
C ARG A 553 -6.54 -52.93 -8.58
N SER A 554 -7.28 -53.09 -7.47
CA SER A 554 -8.32 -52.12 -7.10
C SER A 554 -8.44 -52.01 -5.58
N VAL A 555 -8.71 -50.79 -5.13
CA VAL A 555 -8.97 -50.45 -3.74
C VAL A 555 -10.30 -49.72 -3.69
N GLU A 556 -11.28 -50.29 -2.98
CA GLU A 556 -12.58 -49.65 -2.72
C GLU A 556 -12.59 -49.16 -1.26
N MET A 557 -12.98 -47.91 -1.03
CA MET A 557 -12.98 -47.29 0.30
C MET A 557 -14.34 -46.70 0.63
N HIS A 558 -14.83 -47.00 1.83
CA HIS A 558 -15.98 -46.37 2.44
C HIS A 558 -15.51 -45.71 3.73
N ASN A 559 -15.88 -44.45 3.97
CA ASN A 559 -15.50 -43.77 5.22
C ASN A 559 -16.67 -43.00 5.82
N LYS A 560 -16.60 -42.77 7.13
CA LYS A 560 -17.50 -41.90 7.87
C LYS A 560 -16.69 -41.03 8.83
N ILE A 561 -16.98 -39.73 8.79
CA ILE A 561 -16.35 -38.73 9.65
C ILE A 561 -17.16 -38.57 10.94
N TYR A 562 -16.44 -38.47 12.05
CA TYR A 562 -16.96 -38.21 13.38
C TYR A 562 -16.24 -37.01 13.98
N THR A 563 -16.99 -36.14 14.65
CA THR A 563 -16.43 -35.01 15.39
C THR A 563 -16.12 -35.46 16.81
N ILE A 564 -14.93 -35.15 17.32
CA ILE A 564 -14.57 -35.37 18.72
C ILE A 564 -14.71 -34.04 19.46
N PRO A 565 -15.64 -33.92 20.42
CA PRO A 565 -15.77 -32.74 21.27
C PRO A 565 -14.48 -32.41 22.03
N GLN A 566 -14.24 -31.12 22.29
CA GLN A 566 -12.99 -30.67 22.89
C GLN A 566 -12.82 -31.15 24.34
N ASP A 567 -13.92 -31.22 25.08
CA ASP A 567 -14.03 -31.82 26.41
C ASP A 567 -13.58 -33.29 26.41
N ILE A 568 -13.83 -34.04 25.34
CA ILE A 568 -13.30 -35.39 25.18
C ILE A 568 -11.79 -35.36 24.88
N THR A 569 -11.33 -34.53 23.94
CA THR A 569 -9.88 -34.45 23.60
C THR A 569 -8.97 -34.02 24.77
N GLN A 570 -9.55 -33.40 25.80
CA GLN A 570 -8.87 -32.92 27.00
C GLN A 570 -9.35 -33.62 28.29
N GLY A 571 -10.21 -34.64 28.16
CA GLY A 571 -10.82 -35.38 29.26
C GLY A 571 -9.96 -36.54 29.75
N THR A 572 -10.60 -37.63 30.19
CA THR A 572 -9.88 -38.85 30.60
C THR A 572 -9.70 -39.82 29.44
N GLY A 573 -8.65 -40.65 29.47
CA GLY A 573 -8.41 -41.69 28.47
C GLY A 573 -9.51 -42.76 28.41
N GLU A 574 -10.36 -42.86 29.43
CA GLU A 574 -11.55 -43.72 29.41
C GLU A 574 -12.72 -43.09 28.63
N GLU A 575 -12.84 -41.76 28.66
CA GLU A 575 -13.88 -40.98 27.96
C GLU A 575 -13.49 -40.64 26.52
N VAL A 576 -12.18 -40.55 26.24
CA VAL A 576 -11.70 -40.60 24.87
C VAL A 576 -12.00 -42.00 24.37
N PRO A 577 -12.83 -42.17 23.32
CA PRO A 577 -12.81 -43.42 22.60
C PRO A 577 -11.41 -43.50 22.00
N ILE A 578 -10.47 -44.16 22.69
CA ILE A 578 -9.11 -44.42 22.21
C ILE A 578 -9.25 -45.47 21.12
N VAL A 579 -9.83 -45.05 20.01
CA VAL A 579 -10.07 -45.82 18.80
C VAL A 579 -8.92 -45.43 17.87
N VAL A 580 -7.73 -45.88 18.25
CA VAL A 580 -6.47 -45.44 17.64
C VAL A 580 -6.02 -46.44 16.59
N LEU A 581 -5.92 -45.97 15.35
CA LEU A 581 -5.21 -46.67 14.29
C LEU A 581 -4.57 -45.68 13.29
N CYS A 582 -4.23 -44.46 13.74
CA CYS A 582 -3.30 -43.54 13.06
C CYS A 582 -3.06 -42.29 13.94
N CYS A 583 -2.10 -42.29 14.88
CA CYS A 583 -1.82 -41.11 15.74
C CYS A 583 -0.35 -40.66 15.63
N PRO A 584 -0.01 -39.40 15.97
CA PRO A 584 1.28 -38.83 15.64
C PRO A 584 2.48 -39.30 16.48
N LEU A 585 2.38 -39.83 17.71
CA LEU A 585 3.57 -40.17 18.52
C LEU A 585 3.47 -41.51 19.28
N TYR A 586 4.21 -42.54 18.84
CA TYR A 586 4.34 -43.81 19.56
C TYR A 586 5.76 -44.36 19.51
N SER A 587 6.23 -45.00 20.59
CA SER A 587 7.31 -45.98 20.47
C SER A 587 6.68 -47.34 20.19
N HIS A 588 6.97 -47.92 19.02
CA HIS A 588 6.53 -49.27 18.73
C HIS A 588 7.37 -50.29 19.48
N LEU A 589 6.71 -51.28 20.08
CA LEU A 589 7.34 -52.51 20.60
C LEU A 589 7.21 -53.65 19.59
N SER A 590 6.16 -53.62 18.78
CA SER A 590 5.88 -54.49 17.63
C SER A 590 4.92 -53.78 16.68
N SER A 591 4.55 -54.40 15.56
CA SER A 591 3.54 -53.82 14.64
C SER A 591 2.21 -53.52 15.34
N SER A 592 1.83 -54.31 16.34
CA SER A 592 0.52 -54.26 17.03
C SER A 592 0.53 -53.56 18.39
N GLN A 593 1.67 -53.02 18.83
CA GLN A 593 1.82 -52.36 20.14
C GLN A 593 2.51 -51.01 19.97
N GLY A 594 1.92 -49.96 20.55
CA GLY A 594 2.43 -48.60 20.46
C GLY A 594 2.23 -47.85 21.77
N ILE A 595 3.33 -47.53 22.46
CA ILE A 595 3.27 -46.74 23.69
C ILE A 595 3.19 -45.26 23.35
N LEU A 596 2.16 -44.55 23.81
CA LEU A 596 2.03 -43.10 23.59
C LEU A 596 3.14 -42.39 24.36
N ILE A 597 4.12 -41.83 23.64
CA ILE A 597 5.24 -41.15 24.29
C ILE A 597 4.77 -39.83 24.90
N LYS A 598 4.03 -39.05 24.09
CA LYS A 598 3.53 -37.73 24.48
C LYS A 598 2.44 -37.27 23.54
N TRP A 599 1.48 -36.53 24.06
CA TRP A 599 0.50 -35.83 23.24
C TRP A 599 1.11 -34.64 22.47
N THR A 600 0.59 -34.41 21.27
CA THR A 600 0.82 -33.21 20.46
C THR A 600 -0.50 -32.74 19.83
N LYS A 601 -0.45 -31.66 19.03
CA LYS A 601 -1.57 -31.20 18.18
C LYS A 601 -2.90 -31.00 18.93
N GLY A 602 -2.84 -30.45 20.15
CA GLY A 602 -4.01 -30.00 20.93
C GLY A 602 -4.68 -31.06 21.83
N PHE A 603 -4.32 -32.34 21.72
CA PHE A 603 -4.81 -33.41 22.58
C PHE A 603 -4.15 -33.37 23.97
N LYS A 604 -4.89 -33.73 25.03
CA LYS A 604 -4.39 -33.76 26.42
C LYS A 604 -5.03 -34.82 27.32
N ALA A 605 -5.63 -35.85 26.75
CA ALA A 605 -6.37 -36.83 27.54
C ALA A 605 -5.48 -37.55 28.57
N SER A 606 -5.90 -37.53 29.84
CA SER A 606 -5.12 -38.07 30.96
C SER A 606 -5.20 -39.60 31.02
N GLY A 607 -4.10 -40.27 31.38
CA GLY A 607 -4.06 -41.75 31.45
C GLY A 607 -3.80 -42.44 30.10
N CYS A 608 -3.42 -41.68 29.07
CA CYS A 608 -2.98 -42.23 27.79
C CYS A 608 -1.45 -42.27 27.65
N GLU A 609 -0.73 -41.25 28.12
CA GLU A 609 0.72 -41.17 27.97
C GLU A 609 1.41 -42.26 28.80
N GLY A 610 2.32 -43.01 28.18
CA GLY A 610 3.00 -44.17 28.77
C GLY A 610 2.26 -45.50 28.60
N GLU A 611 1.01 -45.48 28.11
CA GLU A 611 0.19 -46.67 27.90
C GLU A 611 0.21 -47.14 26.44
N ASP A 612 -0.06 -48.44 26.24
CA ASP A 612 -0.22 -49.02 24.90
C ASP A 612 -1.62 -48.72 24.33
N VAL A 613 -1.67 -47.92 23.27
CA VAL A 613 -2.94 -47.48 22.69
C VAL A 613 -3.74 -48.60 22.04
N ALA A 614 -3.08 -49.67 21.58
CA ALA A 614 -3.78 -50.84 21.07
C ALA A 614 -4.51 -51.58 22.21
N THR A 615 -3.91 -51.62 23.39
CA THR A 615 -4.53 -52.17 24.60
C THR A 615 -5.70 -51.31 25.06
N LEU A 616 -5.52 -49.99 25.12
CA LEU A 616 -6.61 -49.06 25.46
C LEU A 616 -7.81 -49.16 24.50
N LEU A 617 -7.56 -49.39 23.21
CA LEU A 617 -8.61 -49.64 22.22
C LEU A 617 -9.32 -50.97 22.47
N LYS A 618 -8.57 -52.05 22.71
CA LYS A 618 -9.14 -53.37 23.04
C LYS A 618 -10.00 -53.30 24.29
N ASP A 619 -9.54 -52.60 25.32
CA ASP A 619 -10.31 -52.41 26.55
C ASP A 619 -11.60 -51.62 26.28
N ALA A 620 -11.56 -50.58 25.44
CA ALA A 620 -12.75 -49.83 25.05
C ALA A 620 -13.76 -50.69 24.25
N ILE A 621 -13.28 -51.53 23.33
CA ILE A 621 -14.13 -52.47 22.58
C ILE A 621 -14.74 -53.50 23.54
N HIS A 622 -13.95 -54.04 24.46
CA HIS A 622 -14.42 -55.00 25.44
C HIS A 622 -15.50 -54.40 26.36
N ARG A 623 -15.34 -53.14 26.79
CA ARG A 623 -16.36 -52.41 27.56
C ARG A 623 -17.66 -52.19 26.81
N SER A 624 -17.65 -52.14 25.48
CA SER A 624 -18.86 -51.95 24.68
C SER A 624 -19.72 -53.20 24.59
N GLU A 625 -19.15 -54.40 24.75
CA GLU A 625 -19.80 -55.71 24.59
C GLU A 625 -20.55 -55.93 23.25
N ASP A 626 -20.43 -55.02 22.28
CA ASP A 626 -21.22 -55.02 21.04
C ASP A 626 -20.56 -55.80 19.88
N PHE A 627 -19.23 -55.81 19.80
CA PHE A 627 -18.46 -56.43 18.70
C PHE A 627 -17.02 -56.76 19.11
N ASP A 628 -16.30 -57.48 18.25
CA ASP A 628 -14.88 -57.81 18.42
C ASP A 628 -14.05 -57.40 17.19
N LEU A 629 -12.80 -57.00 17.39
CA LEU A 629 -11.87 -56.56 16.34
C LEU A 629 -10.43 -57.04 16.59
N ASP A 630 -9.80 -57.59 15.55
CA ASP A 630 -8.36 -57.88 15.55
C ASP A 630 -7.56 -56.60 15.25
N VAL A 631 -6.97 -56.00 16.28
CA VAL A 631 -6.06 -54.84 16.13
C VAL A 631 -4.68 -55.33 15.71
N VAL A 632 -4.43 -55.31 14.40
CA VAL A 632 -3.22 -55.86 13.78
C VAL A 632 -2.04 -54.89 13.78
N ALA A 633 -2.30 -53.59 13.66
CA ALA A 633 -1.26 -52.58 13.52
C ALA A 633 -1.62 -51.26 14.22
N VAL A 634 -0.61 -50.55 14.70
CA VAL A 634 -0.68 -49.12 15.02
C VAL A 634 0.21 -48.40 14.02
N VAL A 635 -0.28 -47.34 13.39
CA VAL A 635 0.39 -46.70 12.25
C VAL A 635 0.55 -45.20 12.50
N ASN A 636 1.60 -44.59 11.95
CA ASN A 636 1.73 -43.13 11.89
C ASN A 636 1.21 -42.60 10.54
N ASP A 637 0.59 -41.42 10.53
CA ASP A 637 0.00 -40.81 9.32
C ASP A 637 1.00 -40.65 8.17
N THR A 638 2.26 -40.31 8.47
CA THR A 638 3.34 -40.24 7.48
C THR A 638 3.61 -41.60 6.82
N VAL A 639 3.64 -42.67 7.62
CA VAL A 639 3.89 -44.05 7.16
C VAL A 639 2.73 -44.53 6.31
N GLY A 640 1.49 -44.29 6.74
CA GLY A 640 0.32 -44.57 5.92
C GLY A 640 0.38 -43.84 4.58
N THR A 641 0.73 -42.55 4.59
CA THR A 641 0.85 -41.74 3.37
C THR A 641 1.92 -42.29 2.41
N MET A 642 3.08 -42.68 2.93
CA MET A 642 4.14 -43.35 2.16
C MET A 642 3.63 -44.66 1.55
N MET A 643 2.94 -45.49 2.33
CA MET A 643 2.45 -46.79 1.88
C MET A 643 1.35 -46.68 0.83
N THR A 644 0.46 -45.68 0.96
CA THR A 644 -0.54 -45.38 -0.07
C THR A 644 0.10 -44.99 -1.39
N CYS A 645 1.10 -44.11 -1.35
CA CYS A 645 1.83 -43.72 -2.55
C CYS A 645 2.65 -44.90 -3.11
N GLY A 646 3.28 -45.70 -2.24
CA GLY A 646 4.04 -46.91 -2.58
C GLY A 646 3.23 -47.99 -3.29
N TYR A 647 1.91 -48.03 -3.05
CA TYR A 647 1.02 -48.95 -3.76
C TYR A 647 0.89 -48.63 -5.26
N GLU A 648 0.99 -47.35 -5.62
CA GLU A 648 0.84 -46.86 -6.99
C GLU A 648 2.21 -46.63 -7.66
N ASP A 649 3.19 -46.15 -6.89
CA ASP A 649 4.54 -45.88 -7.33
C ASP A 649 5.57 -46.68 -6.49
N PRO A 650 6.18 -47.73 -7.05
CA PRO A 650 7.20 -48.52 -6.37
C PRO A 650 8.46 -47.74 -5.97
N GLN A 651 8.71 -46.55 -6.55
CA GLN A 651 9.82 -45.68 -6.15
C GLN A 651 9.52 -44.86 -4.89
N CYS A 652 8.29 -44.94 -4.35
CA CYS A 652 7.93 -44.21 -3.15
C CYS A 652 8.50 -44.87 -1.89
N GLU A 653 9.44 -44.19 -1.27
CA GLU A 653 10.11 -44.66 -0.05
C GLU A 653 10.19 -43.58 1.04
N VAL A 654 9.49 -42.47 0.84
CA VAL A 654 9.39 -41.37 1.81
C VAL A 654 7.93 -40.94 1.94
N GLY A 655 7.48 -40.71 3.16
CA GLY A 655 6.19 -40.10 3.48
C GLY A 655 6.39 -38.73 4.10
N LEU A 656 5.58 -37.76 3.72
CA LEU A 656 5.63 -36.38 4.22
C LEU A 656 4.21 -35.90 4.57
N ILE A 657 4.07 -35.33 5.75
CA ILE A 657 2.86 -34.62 6.18
C ILE A 657 3.18 -33.14 6.37
N VAL A 658 2.41 -32.26 5.74
CA VAL A 658 2.46 -30.80 5.95
C VAL A 658 1.03 -30.24 6.02
N GLY A 659 0.44 -30.32 7.20
CA GLY A 659 -0.94 -29.92 7.48
C GLY A 659 -1.03 -29.15 8.80
N THR A 660 -1.87 -29.61 9.72
CA THR A 660 -1.93 -29.10 11.11
C THR A 660 -0.57 -29.19 11.80
N GLY A 661 0.11 -30.32 11.64
CA GLY A 661 1.51 -30.52 12.04
C GLY A 661 2.39 -30.80 10.82
N THR A 662 3.67 -31.09 11.06
CA THR A 662 4.59 -31.59 10.02
C THR A 662 5.43 -32.75 10.53
N ASN A 663 5.53 -33.80 9.73
CA ASN A 663 6.35 -34.97 10.02
C ASN A 663 6.80 -35.67 8.73
N ALA A 664 7.84 -36.50 8.82
CA ALA A 664 8.27 -37.35 7.72
C ALA A 664 8.68 -38.75 8.20
N CYS A 665 8.58 -39.71 7.30
CA CYS A 665 9.11 -41.06 7.47
C CYS A 665 9.84 -41.50 6.19
N TYR A 666 10.72 -42.49 6.31
CA TYR A 666 11.36 -43.08 5.13
C TYR A 666 11.82 -44.51 5.37
N MET A 667 12.13 -45.24 4.30
CA MET A 667 12.74 -46.59 4.38
C MET A 667 14.24 -46.49 4.68
N GLU A 668 14.64 -46.93 5.87
CA GLU A 668 16.04 -47.01 6.33
C GLU A 668 16.57 -48.46 6.22
N GLU A 669 17.88 -48.60 6.04
CA GLU A 669 18.56 -49.89 6.05
C GLU A 669 18.66 -50.43 7.49
N MET A 670 18.32 -51.70 7.70
CA MET A 670 18.29 -52.30 9.04
C MET A 670 19.63 -52.18 9.78
N SER A 671 20.76 -52.25 9.05
CA SER A 671 22.10 -52.06 9.60
C SER A 671 22.32 -50.69 10.28
N ASN A 672 21.50 -49.69 9.95
CA ASN A 672 21.56 -48.36 10.54
C ASN A 672 20.60 -48.21 11.74
N VAL A 673 19.64 -49.12 11.93
CA VAL A 673 18.61 -49.04 12.97
C VAL A 673 19.07 -49.80 14.22
N GLU A 674 20.03 -49.25 14.97
CA GLU A 674 20.61 -49.90 16.17
C GLU A 674 19.60 -50.16 17.31
N LEU A 675 18.37 -49.65 17.18
CA LEU A 675 17.28 -49.79 18.13
C LEU A 675 16.53 -51.13 18.02
N VAL A 676 16.66 -51.83 16.89
CA VAL A 676 15.99 -53.09 16.62
C VAL A 676 17.05 -54.15 16.28
N ASP A 677 16.93 -55.33 16.88
CA ASP A 677 17.88 -56.41 16.60
C ASP A 677 17.71 -56.95 15.16
N GLY A 678 18.83 -57.11 14.46
CA GLY A 678 18.92 -57.69 13.12
C GLY A 678 19.38 -56.69 12.06
N ASP A 679 20.24 -57.13 11.14
CA ASP A 679 20.90 -56.24 10.17
C ASP A 679 20.37 -56.42 8.74
N GLU A 680 19.47 -57.39 8.52
CA GLU A 680 18.98 -57.74 7.18
C GLU A 680 17.68 -57.02 6.79
N GLY A 681 17.69 -56.42 5.60
CA GLY A 681 16.53 -55.78 5.00
C GLY A 681 16.41 -54.30 5.37
N ARG A 682 15.17 -53.80 5.34
CA ARG A 682 14.85 -52.39 5.58
C ARG A 682 13.74 -52.24 6.60
N MET A 683 13.64 -51.06 7.20
CA MET A 683 12.54 -50.69 8.07
C MET A 683 12.13 -49.24 7.81
N CYS A 684 10.82 -49.00 7.73
CA CYS A 684 10.32 -47.65 7.73
C CYS A 684 10.55 -47.02 9.11
N VAL A 685 11.15 -45.83 9.12
CA VAL A 685 11.44 -45.06 10.32
C VAL A 685 10.57 -43.82 10.33
N ASN A 686 9.82 -43.62 11.40
CA ASN A 686 9.10 -42.39 11.68
C ASN A 686 10.04 -41.40 12.36
N MET A 687 10.32 -40.26 11.72
CA MET A 687 11.36 -39.35 12.22
C MET A 687 10.94 -38.63 13.51
N GLU A 688 9.67 -38.27 13.65
CA GLU A 688 9.21 -37.26 14.60
C GLU A 688 10.02 -35.97 14.49
N TRP A 689 10.23 -35.52 13.26
CA TRP A 689 11.15 -34.41 12.96
C TRP A 689 10.68 -33.06 13.50
N GLY A 690 9.44 -32.97 13.98
CA GLY A 690 8.85 -31.73 14.47
C GLY A 690 9.60 -31.20 15.69
N ALA A 691 10.20 -32.10 16.47
CA ALA A 691 11.03 -31.81 17.64
C ALA A 691 12.44 -31.30 17.30
N PHE A 692 12.83 -31.26 16.02
CA PHE A 692 14.12 -30.70 15.62
C PHE A 692 14.24 -29.24 16.12
N GLY A 693 15.37 -28.87 16.72
CA GLY A 693 15.57 -27.57 17.34
C GLY A 693 15.17 -27.47 18.83
N ASP A 694 14.55 -28.50 19.42
CA ASP A 694 14.12 -28.51 20.83
C ASP A 694 15.28 -28.38 21.84
N ARG A 695 16.54 -28.62 21.46
CA ARG A 695 17.72 -28.35 22.30
C ARG A 695 18.56 -27.16 21.80
N GLY A 696 17.99 -26.35 20.93
CA GLY A 696 18.61 -25.13 20.42
C GLY A 696 19.40 -25.31 19.12
N GLU A 697 19.24 -26.44 18.42
CA GLU A 697 19.87 -26.68 17.12
C GLU A 697 19.48 -25.66 16.05
N LEU A 698 18.41 -24.90 16.27
CA LEU A 698 17.88 -23.88 15.35
C LEU A 698 17.77 -22.49 15.99
N ASP A 699 18.36 -22.26 17.17
CA ASP A 699 18.18 -21.01 17.92
C ASP A 699 18.71 -19.76 17.19
N ASP A 700 19.70 -19.93 16.33
CA ASP A 700 20.27 -18.90 15.44
C ASP A 700 19.34 -18.51 14.28
N LEU A 701 18.37 -19.36 13.94
CA LEU A 701 17.37 -19.14 12.89
C LEU A 701 15.99 -18.77 13.46
N CYS A 702 15.76 -19.03 14.75
CA CYS A 702 14.55 -18.67 15.48
C CYS A 702 14.47 -17.14 15.71
N THR A 703 13.42 -16.53 15.18
CA THR A 703 13.13 -15.11 15.38
C THR A 703 12.41 -14.85 16.71
N GLU A 704 12.27 -13.57 17.08
CA GLU A 704 11.42 -13.19 18.22
C GLU A 704 9.96 -13.63 18.06
N PHE A 705 9.47 -13.68 16.82
CA PHE A 705 8.10 -14.13 16.50
C PHE A 705 7.94 -15.63 16.74
N ASP A 706 8.96 -16.43 16.38
CA ASP A 706 8.94 -17.87 16.61
C ASP A 706 8.94 -18.19 18.11
N ARG A 707 9.76 -17.48 18.89
CA ARG A 707 9.80 -17.61 20.35
C ARG A 707 8.47 -17.19 20.98
N ALA A 708 7.88 -16.08 20.53
CA ALA A 708 6.57 -15.65 21.00
C ALA A 708 5.47 -16.70 20.74
N VAL A 709 5.52 -17.40 19.59
CA VAL A 709 4.61 -18.51 19.29
C VAL A 709 4.92 -19.73 20.18
N ASP A 710 6.19 -20.07 20.39
CA ASP A 710 6.62 -21.19 21.25
C ASP A 710 6.17 -20.98 22.71
N ASP A 711 6.48 -19.84 23.30
CA ASP A 711 6.16 -19.47 24.69
C ASP A 711 4.66 -19.49 24.97
N GLN A 712 3.86 -19.14 23.96
CA GLN A 712 2.41 -19.06 24.05
C GLN A 712 1.69 -20.36 23.66
N SER A 713 2.42 -21.34 23.14
CA SER A 713 1.87 -22.60 22.69
C SER A 713 1.50 -23.52 23.84
N THR A 714 0.80 -24.60 23.53
CA THR A 714 0.42 -25.64 24.48
C THR A 714 1.62 -26.35 25.14
N TYR A 715 2.75 -26.43 24.43
CA TYR A 715 3.97 -27.10 24.87
C TYR A 715 5.19 -26.24 24.53
N PRO A 716 5.51 -25.22 25.36
CA PRO A 716 6.69 -24.38 25.17
C PRO A 716 8.00 -25.19 25.17
N GLY A 717 8.94 -24.82 24.30
CA GLY A 717 10.23 -25.49 24.14
C GLY A 717 10.16 -26.85 23.45
N LYS A 718 9.01 -27.20 22.87
CA LYS A 718 8.78 -28.46 22.14
C LYS A 718 8.26 -28.24 20.74
N GLN A 719 8.55 -29.17 19.84
CA GLN A 719 8.09 -29.13 18.45
C GLN A 719 8.55 -27.85 17.71
N ARG A 720 9.75 -27.35 18.01
CA ARG A 720 10.21 -26.04 17.52
C ARG A 720 10.27 -25.96 15.99
N TYR A 721 10.74 -26.99 15.32
CA TYR A 721 10.76 -27.04 13.85
C TYR A 721 9.35 -27.12 13.26
N GLU A 722 8.44 -27.90 13.87
CA GLU A 722 7.04 -27.97 13.44
C GLU A 722 6.33 -26.60 13.55
N LYS A 723 6.64 -25.82 14.59
CA LYS A 723 6.08 -24.47 14.81
C LYS A 723 6.48 -23.47 13.73
N MET A 724 7.61 -23.67 13.06
CA MET A 724 8.05 -22.80 11.96
C MET A 724 7.48 -23.20 10.59
N ILE A 725 6.79 -24.35 10.49
CA ILE A 725 6.39 -24.94 9.20
C ILE A 725 4.88 -25.16 9.08
N SER A 726 4.24 -25.71 10.11
CA SER A 726 2.90 -26.28 9.97
C SER A 726 1.77 -25.25 10.09
N GLY A 727 0.64 -25.59 9.47
CA GLY A 727 -0.53 -24.73 9.32
C GLY A 727 -1.17 -24.27 10.63
N MET A 728 -0.93 -24.99 11.74
CA MET A 728 -1.38 -24.59 13.08
C MET A 728 -0.66 -23.33 13.60
N TYR A 729 0.59 -23.08 13.17
CA TYR A 729 1.44 -22.06 13.75
C TYR A 729 1.81 -20.92 12.79
N LEU A 730 1.82 -21.15 11.47
CA LEU A 730 2.14 -20.08 10.50
C LEU A 730 1.26 -18.84 10.67
N GLY A 731 -0.02 -19.04 10.92
CA GLY A 731 -0.97 -17.96 11.19
C GLY A 731 -0.61 -17.14 12.41
N GLU A 732 -0.09 -17.78 13.45
CA GLU A 732 0.35 -17.09 14.67
C GLU A 732 1.66 -16.34 14.49
N ILE A 733 2.59 -16.85 13.66
CA ILE A 733 3.79 -16.10 13.29
C ILE A 733 3.38 -14.83 12.54
N VAL A 734 2.52 -14.96 11.52
CA VAL A 734 1.95 -13.81 10.79
C VAL A 734 1.28 -12.84 11.76
N ARG A 735 0.40 -13.32 12.65
CA ARG A 735 -0.30 -12.48 13.64
C ARG A 735 0.68 -11.68 14.52
N ASN A 736 1.75 -12.31 15.02
CA ASN A 736 2.74 -11.62 15.86
C ASN A 736 3.55 -10.57 15.08
N VAL A 737 3.89 -10.84 13.81
CA VAL A 737 4.53 -9.82 12.94
C VAL A 737 3.59 -8.64 12.71
N LEU A 738 2.31 -8.89 12.43
CA LEU A 738 1.32 -7.83 12.26
C LEU A 738 1.09 -7.02 13.54
N LEU A 739 1.12 -7.66 14.71
CA LEU A 739 1.06 -6.97 16.00
C LEU A 739 2.26 -6.05 16.20
N ASP A 740 3.48 -6.51 15.91
CA ASP A 740 4.70 -5.69 16.01
C ASP A 740 4.68 -4.51 15.02
N PHE A 741 4.29 -4.76 13.76
CA PHE A 741 4.12 -3.71 12.77
C PHE A 741 3.11 -2.66 13.22
N THR A 742 1.98 -3.10 13.79
CA THR A 742 0.96 -2.19 14.30
C THR A 742 1.49 -1.42 15.52
N ALA A 743 2.16 -2.06 16.47
CA ALA A 743 2.74 -1.39 17.63
C ALA A 743 3.78 -0.32 17.24
N LYS A 744 4.55 -0.57 16.17
CA LYS A 744 5.53 0.37 15.61
C LYS A 744 4.92 1.43 14.67
N GLY A 745 3.60 1.43 14.46
CA GLY A 745 2.92 2.37 13.57
C GLY A 745 3.20 2.14 12.07
N LEU A 746 3.66 0.94 11.70
CA LEU A 746 3.98 0.53 10.32
C LEU A 746 2.77 -0.08 9.58
N LEU A 747 1.69 -0.39 10.31
CA LEU A 747 0.48 -1.02 9.79
C LEU A 747 -0.75 -0.54 10.57
N PHE A 748 -1.92 -0.53 9.92
CA PHE A 748 -3.22 -0.18 10.53
C PHE A 748 -3.23 1.17 11.28
N ARG A 749 -2.39 2.11 10.83
CA ARG A 749 -2.21 3.44 11.47
C ARG A 749 -1.86 3.35 12.96
N GLY A 750 -1.18 2.28 13.37
CA GLY A 750 -0.81 2.07 14.77
C GLY A 750 -1.95 1.61 15.69
N LYS A 751 -3.14 1.32 15.14
CA LYS A 751 -4.32 0.96 15.94
C LYS A 751 -4.46 -0.55 16.08
N LEU A 752 -4.11 -1.06 17.25
CA LEU A 752 -4.33 -2.45 17.62
C LEU A 752 -5.82 -2.74 17.80
N SER A 753 -6.37 -3.66 17.00
CA SER A 753 -7.74 -4.15 17.18
C SER A 753 -7.77 -5.36 18.13
N GLU A 754 -8.87 -5.54 18.87
CA GLU A 754 -9.06 -6.73 19.71
C GLU A 754 -9.09 -8.03 18.89
N ARG A 755 -9.57 -7.94 17.64
CA ARG A 755 -9.53 -9.07 16.71
C ARG A 755 -8.09 -9.48 16.38
N LEU A 756 -7.17 -8.55 16.14
CA LEU A 756 -5.77 -8.89 15.87
C LEU A 756 -5.06 -9.55 17.07
N LYS A 757 -5.54 -9.28 18.29
CA LYS A 757 -5.05 -9.94 19.51
C LYS A 757 -5.59 -11.37 19.69
N THR A 758 -6.64 -11.74 18.96
CA THR A 758 -7.26 -13.07 19.04
C THR A 758 -6.37 -14.11 18.38
N ARG A 759 -5.94 -15.12 19.16
CA ARG A 759 -5.12 -16.23 18.65
C ARG A 759 -5.92 -17.09 17.67
N GLY A 760 -5.23 -17.64 16.68
CA GLY A 760 -5.81 -18.53 15.67
C GLY A 760 -6.64 -17.80 14.60
N ILE A 761 -6.64 -16.46 14.58
CA ILE A 761 -7.46 -15.69 13.62
C ILE A 761 -7.01 -15.87 12.17
N PHE A 762 -5.74 -16.21 11.93
CA PHE A 762 -5.19 -16.49 10.61
C PHE A 762 -5.08 -18.00 10.38
N GLU A 763 -6.22 -18.67 10.16
CA GLU A 763 -6.23 -20.08 9.77
C GLU A 763 -5.51 -20.32 8.43
N THR A 764 -5.02 -21.54 8.22
CA THR A 764 -4.34 -21.96 6.97
C THR A 764 -5.14 -21.62 5.70
N LYS A 765 -6.47 -21.72 5.78
CA LYS A 765 -7.37 -21.34 4.69
C LYS A 765 -7.25 -19.87 4.32
N PHE A 766 -7.20 -18.97 5.31
CA PHE A 766 -7.09 -17.54 5.07
C PHE A 766 -5.71 -17.16 4.52
N LEU A 767 -4.63 -17.77 5.04
CA LEU A 767 -3.28 -17.58 4.48
C LEU A 767 -3.24 -17.96 3.00
N SER A 768 -3.78 -19.15 2.66
CA SER A 768 -3.83 -19.66 1.29
C SER A 768 -4.67 -18.77 0.38
N GLN A 769 -5.77 -18.19 0.89
CA GLN A 769 -6.59 -17.24 0.15
C GLN A 769 -5.83 -15.93 -0.08
N ILE A 770 -5.27 -15.31 0.96
CA ILE A 770 -4.53 -14.03 0.88
C ILE A 770 -3.40 -14.09 -0.16
N GLU A 771 -2.69 -15.22 -0.23
CA GLU A 771 -1.58 -15.42 -1.16
C GLU A 771 -1.98 -15.85 -2.58
N SER A 772 -3.27 -16.05 -2.85
CA SER A 772 -3.74 -16.49 -4.16
C SER A 772 -3.42 -15.45 -5.25
N ASP A 773 -2.81 -15.91 -6.36
CA ASP A 773 -2.51 -15.06 -7.52
C ASP A 773 -3.77 -14.58 -8.26
N ARG A 774 -4.88 -15.30 -8.08
CA ARG A 774 -6.16 -15.00 -8.75
C ARG A 774 -7.00 -13.96 -8.00
N LEU A 775 -6.62 -13.60 -6.77
CA LEU A 775 -7.37 -12.63 -6.00
C LEU A 775 -6.87 -11.21 -6.28
N ALA A 776 -7.82 -10.33 -6.61
CA ALA A 776 -7.58 -8.90 -6.61
C ALA A 776 -7.37 -8.42 -5.17
N LEU A 777 -6.58 -7.36 -4.97
CA LEU A 777 -6.30 -6.79 -3.64
C LEU A 777 -7.55 -6.36 -2.87
N ARG A 778 -8.64 -6.00 -3.58
CA ARG A 778 -9.96 -5.76 -2.98
C ARG A 778 -10.52 -6.98 -2.25
N GLN A 779 -10.27 -8.18 -2.75
CA GLN A 779 -10.73 -9.42 -2.12
C GLN A 779 -9.86 -9.75 -0.90
N VAL A 780 -8.55 -9.51 -0.95
CA VAL A 780 -7.67 -9.59 0.23
C VAL A 780 -8.18 -8.66 1.33
N ARG A 781 -8.51 -7.41 0.98
CA ARG A 781 -9.11 -6.46 1.92
C ARG A 781 -10.43 -6.96 2.50
N SER A 782 -11.30 -7.55 1.67
CA SER A 782 -12.55 -8.14 2.15
C SER A 782 -12.33 -9.28 3.15
N ILE A 783 -11.28 -10.09 2.97
CA ILE A 783 -10.89 -11.13 3.93
C ILE A 783 -10.46 -10.48 5.24
N LEU A 784 -9.59 -9.46 5.20
CA LEU A 784 -9.15 -8.75 6.40
C LEU A 784 -10.32 -8.10 7.15
N GLN A 785 -11.26 -7.50 6.41
CA GLN A 785 -12.49 -6.94 6.98
C GLN A 785 -13.38 -8.02 7.62
N HIS A 786 -13.48 -9.20 7.00
CA HIS A 786 -14.19 -10.35 7.55
C HIS A 786 -13.54 -10.86 8.85
N LEU A 787 -12.22 -10.82 8.93
CA LEU A 787 -11.45 -11.08 10.15
C LEU A 787 -11.59 -9.95 11.19
N GLY A 788 -12.39 -8.92 10.93
CA GLY A 788 -12.64 -7.80 11.84
C GLY A 788 -11.54 -6.75 11.87
N LEU A 789 -10.63 -6.75 10.87
CA LEU A 789 -9.65 -5.69 10.63
C LEU A 789 -10.26 -4.63 9.70
N THR A 790 -11.36 -4.02 10.15
CA THR A 790 -12.25 -3.19 9.32
C THR A 790 -11.62 -1.86 8.87
N SER A 791 -10.60 -1.38 9.58
CA SER A 791 -9.84 -0.18 9.22
C SER A 791 -8.75 -0.42 8.18
N SER A 792 -8.62 -1.64 7.64
CA SER A 792 -7.59 -1.97 6.65
C SER A 792 -7.73 -1.17 5.36
N THR A 793 -6.62 -0.58 4.93
CA THR A 793 -6.45 0.05 3.62
C THR A 793 -5.98 -0.98 2.58
N CYS A 794 -5.87 -0.58 1.30
CA CYS A 794 -5.24 -1.43 0.28
C CYS A 794 -3.74 -1.61 0.58
N ASP A 795 -3.04 -0.54 0.99
CA ASP A 795 -1.64 -0.64 1.46
C ASP A 795 -1.47 -1.63 2.62
N ASP A 796 -2.39 -1.63 3.60
CA ASP A 796 -2.37 -2.62 4.68
C ASP A 796 -2.55 -4.04 4.12
N SER A 797 -3.36 -4.21 3.08
CA SER A 797 -3.60 -5.50 2.44
C SER A 797 -2.39 -6.03 1.68
N ILE A 798 -1.65 -5.15 0.98
CA ILE A 798 -0.35 -5.49 0.37
C ILE A 798 0.60 -5.99 1.46
N LEU A 799 0.71 -5.25 2.56
CA LEU A 799 1.66 -5.58 3.61
C LEU A 799 1.32 -6.88 4.34
N VAL A 800 0.04 -7.13 4.61
CA VAL A 800 -0.38 -8.41 5.17
C VAL A 800 -0.05 -9.55 4.21
N LYS A 801 -0.29 -9.38 2.89
CA LYS A 801 0.08 -10.37 1.88
C LYS A 801 1.59 -10.60 1.82
N GLU A 802 2.41 -9.55 1.91
CA GLU A 802 3.88 -9.65 1.95
C GLU A 802 4.34 -10.44 3.18
N VAL A 803 3.80 -10.12 4.36
CA VAL A 803 4.10 -10.85 5.61
C VAL A 803 3.75 -12.34 5.48
N CYS A 804 2.56 -12.66 4.96
CA CYS A 804 2.13 -14.05 4.74
C CYS A 804 3.15 -14.77 3.83
N SER A 805 3.50 -14.15 2.70
CA SER A 805 4.41 -14.71 1.71
C SER A 805 5.81 -14.96 2.26
N VAL A 806 6.35 -14.04 3.08
CA VAL A 806 7.66 -14.23 3.72
C VAL A 806 7.63 -15.41 4.70
N VAL A 807 6.57 -15.53 5.51
CA VAL A 807 6.42 -16.61 6.49
C VAL A 807 6.22 -17.97 5.81
N SER A 808 5.31 -18.05 4.83
CA SER A 808 5.00 -19.30 4.12
C SER A 808 6.17 -19.77 3.24
N LYS A 809 6.90 -18.84 2.61
CA LYS A 809 8.13 -19.15 1.87
C LYS A 809 9.20 -19.75 2.80
N ARG A 810 9.46 -19.12 3.95
CA ARG A 810 10.41 -19.66 4.94
C ARG A 810 10.02 -21.08 5.36
N ALA A 811 8.73 -21.30 5.65
CA ALA A 811 8.20 -22.60 6.05
C ALA A 811 8.44 -23.69 4.97
N ALA A 812 8.17 -23.38 3.71
CA ALA A 812 8.41 -24.29 2.60
C ALA A 812 9.90 -24.58 2.38
N GLN A 813 10.77 -23.57 2.53
CA GLN A 813 12.22 -23.74 2.43
C GLN A 813 12.78 -24.59 3.58
N LEU A 814 12.34 -24.36 4.82
CA LEU A 814 12.74 -25.18 5.97
C LEU A 814 12.32 -26.63 5.76
N CYS A 815 11.07 -26.88 5.35
CA CYS A 815 10.57 -28.21 5.04
C CYS A 815 11.37 -28.88 3.90
N GLY A 816 11.70 -28.12 2.86
CA GLY A 816 12.54 -28.59 1.75
C GLY A 816 13.95 -28.95 2.20
N ALA A 817 14.56 -28.18 3.10
CA ALA A 817 15.86 -28.49 3.68
C ALA A 817 15.84 -29.78 4.51
N GLY A 818 14.81 -29.97 5.35
CA GLY A 818 14.63 -31.22 6.11
C GLY A 818 14.45 -32.43 5.20
N LEU A 819 13.62 -32.33 4.16
CA LEU A 819 13.42 -33.42 3.20
C LEU A 819 14.67 -33.66 2.33
N SER A 820 15.46 -32.62 2.04
CA SER A 820 16.72 -32.77 1.31
C SER A 820 17.75 -33.61 2.08
N ALA A 821 17.78 -33.52 3.40
CA ALA A 821 18.60 -34.37 4.28
C ALA A 821 18.17 -35.83 4.19
N VAL A 822 16.86 -36.10 4.17
CA VAL A 822 16.30 -37.46 4.07
C VAL A 822 16.72 -38.13 2.76
N VAL A 823 16.49 -37.48 1.62
CA VAL A 823 16.77 -38.09 0.30
C VAL A 823 18.27 -38.26 0.06
N ASP A 824 19.11 -37.31 0.50
CA ASP A 824 20.56 -37.49 0.39
C ASP A 824 21.08 -38.57 1.33
N LYS A 825 20.50 -38.71 2.53
CA LYS A 825 20.84 -39.83 3.42
C LYS A 825 20.50 -41.17 2.78
N ILE A 826 19.32 -41.33 2.17
CA ILE A 826 18.95 -42.55 1.44
C ILE A 826 19.94 -42.84 0.31
N ARG A 827 20.30 -41.80 -0.46
CA ARG A 827 21.26 -41.91 -1.57
C ARG A 827 22.63 -42.38 -1.06
N LEU A 828 23.13 -41.78 0.01
CA LEU A 828 24.44 -42.09 0.61
C LEU A 828 24.46 -43.47 1.28
N ASN A 829 23.40 -43.85 1.99
CA ASN A 829 23.28 -45.18 2.62
C ASN A 829 23.35 -46.31 1.58
N ARG A 830 22.93 -46.05 0.34
CA ARG A 830 22.94 -46.99 -0.78
C ARG A 830 24.16 -46.87 -1.69
N ASP A 831 25.11 -46.00 -1.33
CA ASP A 831 26.32 -45.72 -2.12
C ASP A 831 26.02 -45.32 -3.57
N LEU A 832 24.99 -44.49 -3.76
CA LEU A 832 24.53 -44.06 -5.09
C LEU A 832 25.09 -42.68 -5.45
N GLU A 833 25.59 -42.53 -6.68
CA GLU A 833 25.93 -41.20 -7.23
C GLU A 833 24.68 -40.34 -7.45
N LYS A 834 23.58 -40.95 -7.93
CA LYS A 834 22.28 -40.32 -8.16
C LYS A 834 21.15 -41.20 -7.63
N LEU A 835 20.13 -40.58 -7.06
CA LEU A 835 18.93 -41.24 -6.58
C LEU A 835 17.69 -40.70 -7.31
N SER A 836 16.81 -41.58 -7.78
CA SER A 836 15.46 -41.22 -8.20
C SER A 836 14.48 -41.80 -7.17
N ILE A 837 13.64 -40.96 -6.59
CA ILE A 837 12.78 -41.34 -5.47
C ILE A 837 11.46 -40.58 -5.47
N THR A 838 10.41 -41.25 -5.06
CA THR A 838 9.09 -40.64 -4.88
C THR A 838 8.80 -40.38 -3.40
N VAL A 839 8.16 -39.24 -3.12
CA VAL A 839 7.69 -38.84 -1.80
C VAL A 839 6.17 -38.72 -1.84
N GLY A 840 5.48 -39.54 -1.05
CA GLY A 840 4.05 -39.39 -0.82
C GLY A 840 3.78 -38.24 0.14
N VAL A 841 3.02 -37.24 -0.30
CA VAL A 841 2.73 -36.02 0.50
C VAL A 841 1.25 -35.89 0.80
N ASP A 842 0.90 -35.60 2.05
CA ASP A 842 -0.45 -35.19 2.46
C ASP A 842 -0.38 -33.97 3.40
N GLY A 843 -1.52 -33.31 3.63
CA GLY A 843 -1.67 -32.20 4.55
C GLY A 843 -2.33 -30.97 3.91
N THR A 844 -3.18 -30.30 4.69
CA THR A 844 -3.99 -29.17 4.22
C THR A 844 -3.16 -27.98 3.75
N LEU A 845 -2.04 -27.68 4.42
CA LEU A 845 -1.17 -26.57 4.02
C LEU A 845 -0.50 -26.87 2.67
N TYR A 846 0.04 -28.06 2.46
CA TYR A 846 0.62 -28.45 1.17
C TYR A 846 -0.40 -28.43 0.04
N LYS A 847 -1.62 -28.92 0.30
CA LYS A 847 -2.70 -29.04 -0.70
C LYS A 847 -3.32 -27.70 -1.09
N LEU A 848 -3.55 -26.82 -0.12
CA LEU A 848 -4.32 -25.59 -0.33
C LEU A 848 -3.45 -24.37 -0.65
N HIS A 849 -2.20 -24.35 -0.17
CA HIS A 849 -1.36 -23.17 -0.32
C HIS A 849 -0.84 -23.02 -1.76
N PRO A 850 -1.00 -21.85 -2.40
CA PRO A 850 -0.69 -21.68 -3.82
C PRO A 850 0.80 -21.92 -4.15
N HIS A 851 1.69 -21.53 -3.23
CA HIS A 851 3.14 -21.47 -3.50
C HIS A 851 3.97 -22.53 -2.77
N PHE A 852 3.42 -23.20 -1.75
CA PHE A 852 4.21 -23.98 -0.79
C PHE A 852 4.90 -25.17 -1.48
N ALA A 853 4.13 -25.95 -2.24
CA ALA A 853 4.64 -27.10 -2.96
C ALA A 853 5.72 -26.72 -3.99
N THR A 854 5.55 -25.59 -4.69
CA THR A 854 6.50 -25.10 -5.70
C THR A 854 7.82 -24.69 -5.06
N ILE A 855 7.78 -23.86 -4.01
CA ILE A 855 8.97 -23.42 -3.29
C ILE A 855 9.72 -24.61 -2.68
N MET A 856 9.00 -25.60 -2.16
CA MET A 856 9.61 -26.81 -1.60
C MET A 856 10.33 -27.63 -2.68
N ARG A 857 9.76 -27.79 -3.88
CA ARG A 857 10.42 -28.45 -5.03
C ARG A 857 11.70 -27.71 -5.46
N GLU A 858 11.63 -26.38 -5.55
CA GLU A 858 12.79 -25.56 -5.88
C GLU A 858 13.91 -25.71 -4.84
N THR A 859 13.55 -25.70 -3.56
CA THR A 859 14.49 -25.87 -2.46
C THR A 859 15.14 -27.26 -2.49
N LEU A 860 14.37 -28.33 -2.73
CA LEU A 860 14.90 -29.69 -2.87
C LEU A 860 15.91 -29.79 -4.01
N LYS A 861 15.58 -29.20 -5.16
CA LYS A 861 16.45 -29.21 -6.33
C LYS A 861 17.77 -28.47 -6.09
N ASP A 862 17.75 -27.39 -5.32
CA ASP A 862 18.95 -26.63 -4.97
C ASP A 862 19.82 -27.36 -3.92
N LEU A 863 19.20 -27.93 -2.88
CA LEU A 863 19.92 -28.49 -1.74
C LEU A 863 20.32 -29.98 -1.91
N ALA A 864 19.60 -30.74 -2.73
CA ALA A 864 19.90 -32.14 -3.05
C ALA A 864 19.94 -32.37 -4.57
N PRO A 865 20.90 -31.74 -5.29
CA PRO A 865 20.93 -31.77 -6.76
C PRO A 865 21.19 -33.15 -7.37
N ASN A 866 21.68 -34.10 -6.57
CA ASN A 866 21.93 -35.48 -6.98
C ASN A 866 20.72 -36.40 -6.74
N CYS A 867 19.62 -35.88 -6.20
CA CYS A 867 18.38 -36.60 -5.98
C CYS A 867 17.28 -36.05 -6.89
N GLU A 868 16.76 -36.87 -7.79
CA GLU A 868 15.56 -36.59 -8.57
C GLU A 868 14.33 -37.00 -7.74
N VAL A 869 13.71 -36.01 -7.09
CA VAL A 869 12.60 -36.23 -6.16
C VAL A 869 11.26 -35.91 -6.83
N THR A 870 10.38 -36.92 -6.91
CA THR A 870 9.00 -36.76 -7.36
C THR A 870 8.08 -36.64 -6.15
N LEU A 871 7.38 -35.51 -6.03
CA LEU A 871 6.38 -35.32 -4.97
C LEU A 871 5.00 -35.70 -5.49
N VAL A 872 4.40 -36.72 -4.90
CA VAL A 872 3.06 -37.22 -5.27
C VAL A 872 2.10 -36.92 -4.14
N GLN A 873 1.05 -36.17 -4.45
CA GLN A 873 0.00 -35.88 -3.48
C GLN A 873 -0.87 -37.12 -3.28
N SER A 874 -1.03 -37.53 -2.02
CA SER A 874 -1.88 -38.66 -1.65
C SER A 874 -3.31 -38.19 -1.32
N GLU A 875 -4.31 -38.82 -1.93
CA GLU A 875 -5.72 -38.69 -1.54
C GLU A 875 -6.05 -39.81 -0.54
N ASP A 876 -6.52 -39.45 0.66
CA ASP A 876 -6.79 -40.36 1.77
C ASP A 876 -5.58 -41.24 2.17
N GLY A 877 -4.40 -40.62 2.20
CA GLY A 877 -3.11 -41.29 2.37
C GLY A 877 -2.97 -42.11 3.65
N SER A 878 -3.47 -41.62 4.79
CA SER A 878 -3.39 -42.35 6.05
C SER A 878 -4.29 -43.60 6.08
N GLY A 879 -5.54 -43.47 5.62
CA GLY A 879 -6.54 -44.55 5.69
C GLY A 879 -6.25 -45.72 4.74
N LYS A 880 -5.96 -45.45 3.47
CA LYS A 880 -5.57 -46.49 2.49
C LYS A 880 -4.26 -47.17 2.91
N GLY A 881 -3.33 -46.39 3.42
CA GLY A 881 -2.01 -46.84 3.85
C GLY A 881 -2.07 -47.75 5.06
N ALA A 882 -2.88 -47.38 6.06
CA ALA A 882 -3.12 -48.22 7.23
C ALA A 882 -3.65 -49.60 6.83
N ALA A 883 -4.64 -49.67 5.93
CA ALA A 883 -5.17 -50.93 5.43
C ALA A 883 -4.13 -51.77 4.67
N LEU A 884 -3.25 -51.13 3.88
CA LEU A 884 -2.16 -51.81 3.19
C LEU A 884 -1.13 -52.37 4.17
N ILE A 885 -0.79 -51.62 5.21
CA ILE A 885 0.10 -52.08 6.28
C ILE A 885 -0.52 -53.28 7.00
N THR A 886 -1.81 -53.21 7.33
CA THR A 886 -2.55 -54.34 7.91
C THR A 886 -2.51 -55.57 7.01
N ALA A 887 -2.71 -55.40 5.69
CA ALA A 887 -2.63 -56.51 4.75
C ALA A 887 -1.24 -57.16 4.72
N VAL A 888 -0.17 -56.35 4.75
CA VAL A 888 1.21 -56.83 4.80
C VAL A 888 1.48 -57.56 6.13
N ALA A 889 1.02 -57.01 7.25
CA ALA A 889 1.20 -57.61 8.57
C ALA A 889 0.45 -58.95 8.71
N CYS A 890 -0.79 -59.05 8.25
CA CYS A 890 -1.53 -60.31 8.22
C CYS A 890 -0.81 -61.36 7.37
N ARG A 891 -0.28 -60.98 6.21
CA ARG A 891 0.48 -61.88 5.35
C ARG A 891 1.75 -62.41 6.02
N LEU A 892 2.48 -61.55 6.74
CA LEU A 892 3.68 -61.97 7.48
C LEU A 892 3.33 -62.94 8.61
N ARG A 893 2.26 -62.65 9.36
CA ARG A 893 1.69 -63.54 10.38
C ARG A 893 1.33 -64.92 9.81
N ASP A 894 0.65 -64.95 8.67
CA ASP A 894 0.25 -66.20 8.00
C ASP A 894 1.44 -66.98 7.42
N ALA A 895 2.54 -66.30 7.10
CA ALA A 895 3.79 -66.90 6.63
C ALA A 895 4.71 -67.37 7.78
N GLY A 896 4.30 -67.19 9.04
CA GLY A 896 5.08 -67.55 10.23
C GLY A 896 6.35 -66.71 10.42
N LYS A 897 6.34 -65.45 9.97
CA LYS A 897 7.48 -64.53 9.98
C LYS A 897 7.26 -63.33 10.89
#